data_AF-A0A166UJT9-F1
#
_entry.id   AF-A0A166UJT9-F1
#
_cell.length_a   1.000
_cell.length_b   1.000
_cell.length_c   1.000
_cell.angle_alpha   90.00
_cell.angle_beta   90.00
_cell.angle_gamma   90.00
#
_symmetry.space_group_name_H-M   'P 1'
#
loop_
_entity.id
_entity.type
_entity.pdbx_description
1 polymer ?
#
loop_
_entity_poly.entity_id
_entity_poly.type
_entity_poly.pdbx_seq_one_letter_code
_entity_poly.pdbx_strand_id
1 'polypeptide(L)'
;MATRLSPLKMLLGAICFVSANVFAAGAVLGVDLGTEYIKAALVKPGIPLEIVLTKDSRRKETSAVAFKPPPGTPKIGQFPERSYGADAMAVAARFPGEVYPNLKTLLGLPTDHVAVKEFAAHHPALQLQSHASRGTAAFKSKALAADEDTWMVEELLAMELQSVQRNAEAAAGDGSSVRSIVLTVPPFYTLEEKRAVQLAAELAGLKVLSLVSDGLAVGLNYATSRQFPNINSGEKPEYHLVFDMGAGSSSASVLRFQSRTLKDVGKFNKTVQEVQALGGGWDRTLGGDALNYLIVDNMISQFIESKGAQKISATAQGVRAHGRAMAKMLKEAERLRHVLSANTNTQATFEGLYEDVDFKYKITRAEFEAMAEAHAERIATVIGDAIKMSGLELSDLTTIILHGGATRTPFVQKAIEKAVGTADKIRSNVNADEAAVFGAGFRAAELSPSFRVKEIRIAEGPMYATGLKRAKSDKPQRQRLWTPVSPLGGVPKELTYNDQQDFALAFYQQVGSEDRDVASLATKNLTATVSAMKEKYPSCVPSDIVFKLGVRLSAENGEVQVVRAAVECEAEVTVKERFVDGVKNLFGFGGKKDQKPLNGEGEQADAEKPADLKESTKEEVKSSSTASAAADSSSASSPSSSASAPKASSETTASSSAKSAAPSEVFKEVKKKQIVSIPVDITLEKAGLPELSKTELTKIKNRLGAFAASDKARLQREEILNQLEGYTYKVRDLLEAESFVAASADKERATLAEKASEIRDWLYEDGAEATKDILKSKLKVLQDIVVPIQTRVDETEKRPGKIASLKEVLKSTGEYVDGIHKQIADYEKWQAKESTSSASASTSATSTTSASAEKPTGEFDGLEDEDEGKQAKADAPQKKKGPLPPVFAKEEILELENLRKVTEEWLKEMESKQAKLAPTASPVLLVKDIAEKIRKLDKLSLDLALRGARDFGGKNKKAGKAKSKKGGAAEDPIKGGRLTPEQLEELLAKVKSMDDEKKPGKDGEKKDEKRGHDEL
;
A
#
# COMPACT_ATOMS: atom_id res chain seq x y z
N MET A 1 14.47 -41.83 -24.33
CA MET A 1 13.27 -41.90 -23.44
C MET A 1 13.00 -40.52 -22.88
N ALA A 2 11.75 -40.06 -22.81
CA ALA A 2 11.43 -38.76 -22.23
C ALA A 2 11.01 -38.93 -20.75
N THR A 3 11.77 -38.34 -19.82
CA THR A 3 11.46 -38.35 -18.38
C THR A 3 10.28 -37.42 -18.10
N ARG A 4 9.06 -37.98 -18.01
CA ARG A 4 7.88 -37.24 -17.56
C ARG A 4 8.12 -36.72 -16.13
N LEU A 5 7.91 -35.42 -15.90
CA LEU A 5 7.91 -34.89 -14.53
C LEU A 5 6.75 -35.50 -13.74
N SER A 6 6.99 -35.82 -12.48
CA SER A 6 5.95 -36.29 -11.55
C SER A 6 4.84 -35.24 -11.41
N PRO A 7 3.55 -35.64 -11.33
CA PRO A 7 2.44 -34.73 -11.06
C PRO A 7 2.67 -33.89 -9.81
N LEU A 8 3.30 -34.44 -8.76
CA LEU A 8 3.63 -33.71 -7.54
C LEU A 8 4.64 -32.58 -7.80
N LYS A 9 5.60 -32.77 -8.72
CA LYS A 9 6.56 -31.72 -9.10
C LYS A 9 5.92 -30.65 -10.00
N MET A 10 4.97 -31.03 -10.85
CA MET A 10 4.16 -30.05 -11.58
C MET A 10 3.25 -29.24 -10.64
N LEU A 11 2.64 -29.89 -9.65
CA LEU A 11 1.81 -29.23 -8.64
C LEU A 11 2.64 -28.28 -7.76
N LEU A 12 3.82 -28.71 -7.29
CA LEU A 12 4.73 -27.83 -6.55
C LEU A 12 5.19 -26.65 -7.42
N GLY A 13 5.52 -26.90 -8.70
CA GLY A 13 5.87 -25.85 -9.65
C GLY A 13 4.73 -24.85 -9.86
N ALA A 14 3.49 -25.33 -10.00
CA ALA A 14 2.30 -24.48 -10.13
C ALA A 14 2.04 -23.66 -8.85
N ILE A 15 2.15 -24.28 -7.66
CA ILE A 15 2.03 -23.57 -6.37
C ILE A 15 3.11 -22.50 -6.25
N CYS A 16 4.36 -22.80 -6.62
CA CYS A 16 5.44 -21.81 -6.65
C CYS A 16 5.15 -20.67 -7.65
N PHE A 17 4.73 -20.96 -8.88
CA PHE A 17 4.38 -19.93 -9.88
C PHE A 17 3.17 -19.06 -9.47
N VAL A 18 2.14 -19.64 -8.84
CA VAL A 18 1.01 -18.88 -8.30
C VAL A 18 1.47 -18.02 -7.12
N SER A 19 2.23 -18.58 -6.17
CA SER A 19 2.77 -17.83 -5.03
C SER A 19 3.69 -16.67 -5.44
N ALA A 20 4.50 -16.85 -6.49
CA ALA A 20 5.38 -15.81 -7.03
C ALA A 20 4.61 -14.58 -7.55
N ASN A 21 3.38 -14.76 -8.04
CA ASN A 21 2.50 -13.65 -8.43
C ASN A 21 1.79 -13.03 -7.20
N VAL A 22 1.48 -13.83 -6.17
CA VAL A 22 0.86 -13.35 -4.92
C VAL A 22 1.81 -12.47 -4.08
N PHE A 23 3.13 -12.65 -4.19
CA PHE A 23 4.11 -11.82 -3.48
C PHE A 23 4.50 -10.51 -4.21
N ALA A 24 3.94 -10.23 -5.40
CA ALA A 24 4.50 -9.21 -6.31
C ALA A 24 3.91 -7.78 -6.21
N ALA A 25 2.86 -7.55 -5.41
CA ALA A 25 2.17 -6.25 -5.35
C ALA A 25 1.67 -5.88 -3.94
N GLY A 26 2.57 -5.84 -2.96
CA GLY A 26 2.23 -5.43 -1.59
C GLY A 26 1.95 -3.93 -1.48
N ALA A 27 0.67 -3.56 -1.43
CA ALA A 27 0.25 -2.20 -1.11
C ALA A 27 0.53 -1.88 0.38
N VAL A 28 1.06 -0.68 0.64
CA VAL A 28 1.46 -0.22 1.97
C VAL A 28 0.90 1.16 2.29
N LEU A 29 0.72 1.43 3.58
CA LEU A 29 0.27 2.71 4.10
C LEU A 29 1.36 3.44 4.89
N GLY A 30 1.46 4.74 4.68
CA GLY A 30 1.90 5.66 5.72
C GLY A 30 0.68 6.33 6.36
N VAL A 31 0.66 6.48 7.68
CA VAL A 31 -0.44 7.13 8.40
C VAL A 31 0.13 8.14 9.39
N ASP A 32 -0.26 9.40 9.20
CA ASP A 32 -0.23 10.42 10.23
C ASP A 32 -1.41 10.16 11.17
N LEU A 33 -1.09 9.61 12.34
CA LEU A 33 -2.04 9.40 13.42
C LEU A 33 -2.16 10.71 14.19
N GLY A 34 -2.90 11.69 13.65
CA GLY A 34 -3.17 12.95 14.35
C GLY A 34 -4.26 12.81 15.40
N THR A 35 -4.24 13.66 16.44
CA THR A 35 -5.27 13.62 17.51
C THR A 35 -6.68 13.91 16.99
N GLU A 36 -6.86 14.99 16.23
CA GLU A 36 -8.17 15.38 15.67
C GLU A 36 -8.40 14.76 14.28
N TYR A 37 -7.33 14.52 13.50
CA TYR A 37 -7.40 14.01 12.14
C TYR A 37 -6.36 12.94 11.84
N ILE A 38 -6.81 11.74 11.51
CA ILE A 38 -6.01 10.70 10.87
C ILE A 38 -5.90 11.02 9.38
N LYS A 39 -4.70 10.84 8.82
CA LYS A 39 -4.44 11.03 7.39
C LYS A 39 -3.59 9.87 6.91
N ALA A 40 -3.92 9.31 5.75
CA ALA A 40 -3.24 8.14 5.22
C ALA A 40 -2.75 8.41 3.80
N ALA A 41 -1.59 7.85 3.46
CA ALA A 41 -1.05 7.84 2.11
C ALA A 41 -0.79 6.40 1.66
N LEU A 42 -1.34 6.05 0.50
CA LEU A 42 -1.21 4.76 -0.15
C LEU A 42 0.04 4.74 -1.04
N VAL A 43 0.73 3.60 -1.05
CA VAL A 43 1.72 3.28 -2.08
C VAL A 43 1.46 1.87 -2.60
N LYS A 44 1.25 1.74 -3.91
CA LYS A 44 0.98 0.49 -4.64
C LYS A 44 1.72 0.52 -5.98
N PRO A 45 2.27 -0.60 -6.52
CA PRO A 45 2.89 -0.57 -7.84
C PRO A 45 1.93 -0.03 -8.91
N GLY A 46 2.37 1.01 -9.63
CA GLY A 46 1.55 1.73 -10.62
C GLY A 46 0.79 2.95 -10.08
N ILE A 47 0.65 3.11 -8.76
CA ILE A 47 0.07 4.29 -8.11
C ILE A 47 1.21 5.07 -7.41
N PRO A 48 1.36 6.39 -7.63
CA PRO A 48 2.33 7.19 -6.88
C PRO A 48 1.94 7.26 -5.38
N LEU A 49 2.81 7.86 -4.57
CA LEU A 49 2.50 8.17 -3.18
C LEU A 49 1.34 9.19 -3.12
N GLU A 50 0.14 8.73 -2.76
CA GLU A 50 -1.11 9.50 -2.87
C GLU A 50 -1.93 9.45 -1.57
N ILE A 51 -2.65 10.54 -1.26
CA ILE A 51 -3.51 10.61 -0.06
C ILE A 51 -4.76 9.75 -0.25
N VAL A 52 -5.01 8.85 0.70
CA VAL A 52 -6.27 8.11 0.82
C VAL A 52 -7.37 9.10 1.19
N LEU A 53 -8.37 9.21 0.33
CA LEU A 53 -9.56 10.03 0.60
C LEU A 53 -10.57 9.26 1.47
N THR A 54 -11.35 9.98 2.28
CA THR A 54 -12.55 9.41 2.90
C THR A 54 -13.63 9.12 1.84
N LYS A 55 -14.64 8.32 2.20
CA LYS A 55 -15.87 8.14 1.40
C LYS A 55 -16.52 9.46 0.93
N ASP A 56 -16.34 10.56 1.67
CA ASP A 56 -16.85 11.91 1.35
C ASP A 56 -15.81 12.77 0.60
N SER A 57 -14.83 12.12 -0.06
CA SER A 57 -13.72 12.73 -0.82
C SER A 57 -12.80 13.68 -0.02
N ARG A 58 -12.74 13.56 1.31
CA ARG A 58 -11.90 14.42 2.16
C ARG A 58 -10.48 13.87 2.28
N ARG A 59 -9.48 14.76 2.27
CA ARG A 59 -8.04 14.43 2.41
C ARG A 59 -7.60 14.13 3.86
N LYS A 60 -8.54 14.12 4.81
CA LYS A 60 -8.33 13.82 6.23
C LYS A 60 -9.61 13.27 6.84
N GLU A 61 -9.49 12.24 7.68
CA GLU A 61 -10.59 11.61 8.42
C GLU A 61 -10.50 12.06 9.89
N THR A 62 -11.60 12.49 10.50
CA THR A 62 -11.58 12.86 11.93
C THR A 62 -11.31 11.61 12.77
N SER A 63 -10.48 11.69 13.82
CA SER A 63 -10.31 10.59 14.78
C SER A 63 -11.51 10.57 15.72
N ALA A 64 -12.56 9.87 15.29
CA ALA A 64 -13.72 9.54 16.10
C ALA A 64 -14.38 8.25 15.60
N VAL A 65 -14.79 7.41 16.54
CA VAL A 65 -15.72 6.30 16.30
C VAL A 65 -16.98 6.49 17.16
N ALA A 66 -18.14 6.13 16.62
CA ALA A 66 -19.42 6.26 17.33
C ALA A 66 -20.27 4.99 17.22
N PHE A 67 -20.93 4.64 18.32
CA PHE A 67 -21.90 3.56 18.42
C PHE A 67 -23.31 4.16 18.56
N LYS A 68 -24.06 4.26 17.47
CA LYS A 68 -25.46 4.71 17.54
C LYS A 68 -26.30 3.58 18.14
N PRO A 69 -26.97 3.77 19.29
CA PRO A 69 -27.71 2.70 19.96
C PRO A 69 -28.82 2.11 19.08
N PRO A 70 -29.07 0.80 19.14
CA PRO A 70 -30.23 0.20 18.50
C PRO A 70 -31.54 0.70 19.14
N PRO A 71 -32.70 0.59 18.46
CA PRO A 71 -34.00 0.84 19.07
C PRO A 71 -34.27 -0.10 20.26
N GLY A 72 -34.76 0.47 21.37
CA GLY A 72 -35.07 -0.28 22.60
C GLY A 72 -33.83 -0.61 23.44
N THR A 73 -33.93 -1.66 24.26
CA THR A 73 -32.83 -2.11 25.12
C THR A 73 -31.83 -2.97 24.33
N PRO A 74 -30.52 -2.66 24.35
CA PRO A 74 -29.50 -3.51 23.73
C PRO A 74 -29.52 -4.95 24.25
N LYS A 75 -29.35 -5.91 23.35
CA LYS A 75 -29.37 -7.35 23.63
C LYS A 75 -27.97 -7.94 23.49
N ILE A 76 -27.67 -9.00 24.25
CA ILE A 76 -26.41 -9.75 24.13
C ILE A 76 -26.26 -10.26 22.69
N GLY A 77 -25.10 -10.03 22.08
CA GLY A 77 -24.83 -10.39 20.68
C GLY A 77 -25.43 -9.45 19.62
N GLN A 78 -26.17 -8.40 20.01
CA GLN A 78 -26.61 -7.34 19.10
C GLN A 78 -25.60 -6.19 19.13
N PHE A 79 -25.06 -5.83 17.96
CA PHE A 79 -24.16 -4.68 17.83
C PHE A 79 -24.93 -3.39 17.45
N PRO A 80 -24.51 -2.22 17.96
CA PRO A 80 -25.02 -0.92 17.53
C PRO A 80 -24.55 -0.55 16.12
N GLU A 81 -25.15 0.47 15.50
CA GLU A 81 -24.68 0.96 14.20
C GLU A 81 -23.39 1.76 14.40
N ARG A 82 -22.29 1.31 13.77
CA ARG A 82 -20.98 1.96 13.88
C ARG A 82 -20.78 2.99 12.78
N SER A 83 -20.31 4.17 13.18
CA SER A 83 -19.97 5.26 12.27
C SER A 83 -18.61 5.87 12.64
N TYR A 84 -17.99 6.55 11.68
CA TYR A 84 -16.59 6.97 11.74
C TYR A 84 -16.42 8.46 11.38
N GLY A 85 -15.38 9.08 11.92
CA GLY A 85 -14.94 10.44 11.60
C GLY A 85 -16.05 11.48 11.60
N ALA A 86 -16.32 12.07 10.44
CA ALA A 86 -17.32 13.13 10.31
C ALA A 86 -18.74 12.68 10.68
N ASP A 87 -19.11 11.43 10.39
CA ASP A 87 -20.42 10.86 10.74
C ASP A 87 -20.53 10.62 12.25
N ALA A 88 -19.45 10.16 12.88
CA ALA A 88 -19.37 9.98 14.33
C ALA A 88 -19.55 11.34 15.06
N MET A 89 -18.84 12.38 14.61
CA MET A 89 -18.98 13.72 15.17
C MET A 89 -20.31 14.41 14.82
N ALA A 90 -20.99 14.00 13.75
CA ALA A 90 -22.33 14.50 13.43
C ALA A 90 -23.37 14.09 14.49
N VAL A 91 -23.22 12.91 15.12
CA VAL A 91 -24.15 12.42 16.16
C VAL A 91 -23.72 12.74 17.60
N ALA A 92 -22.59 13.40 17.83
CA ALA A 92 -22.06 13.69 19.17
C ALA A 92 -23.05 14.44 20.10
N ALA A 93 -23.84 15.38 19.58
CA ALA A 93 -24.85 16.09 20.36
C ALA A 93 -26.15 15.29 20.61
N ARG A 94 -26.31 14.13 19.95
CA ARG A 94 -27.45 13.20 20.13
C ARG A 94 -27.09 12.02 21.02
N PHE A 95 -25.87 11.49 20.90
CA PHE A 95 -25.37 10.34 21.66
C PHE A 95 -24.02 10.64 22.37
N PRO A 96 -23.92 11.67 23.24
CA PRO A 96 -22.65 12.14 23.80
C PRO A 96 -21.92 11.12 24.70
N GLY A 97 -22.56 10.01 25.10
CA GLY A 97 -21.93 8.90 25.82
C GLY A 97 -21.36 7.79 24.93
N GLU A 98 -21.61 7.84 23.62
CA GLU A 98 -21.30 6.76 22.66
C GLU A 98 -20.53 7.28 21.42
N VAL A 99 -19.97 8.49 21.48
CA VAL A 99 -19.04 9.05 20.48
C VAL A 99 -17.69 9.26 21.14
N TYR A 100 -16.65 8.61 20.60
CA TYR A 100 -15.32 8.52 21.19
C TYR A 100 -14.30 9.29 20.32
N PRO A 101 -14.15 10.62 20.48
CA PRO A 101 -13.21 11.43 19.71
C PRO A 101 -11.79 11.39 20.28
N ASN A 102 -10.82 11.87 19.49
CA ASN A 102 -9.48 12.31 19.90
C ASN A 102 -8.65 11.28 20.69
N LEU A 103 -8.93 9.98 20.50
CA LEU A 103 -8.47 8.86 21.33
C LEU A 103 -6.93 8.69 21.42
N LYS A 104 -6.14 9.28 20.50
CA LYS A 104 -4.67 9.27 20.52
C LYS A 104 -4.09 9.66 21.87
N THR A 105 -4.71 10.60 22.59
CA THR A 105 -4.18 11.13 23.86
C THR A 105 -4.29 10.16 25.04
N LEU A 106 -5.00 9.04 24.88
CA LEU A 106 -5.34 8.10 25.96
C LEU A 106 -4.63 6.72 25.85
N LEU A 107 -4.00 6.43 24.70
CA LEU A 107 -3.41 5.13 24.38
C LEU A 107 -2.36 4.69 25.41
N GLY A 108 -2.55 3.53 26.04
CA GLY A 108 -1.61 2.98 27.01
C GLY A 108 -1.51 3.75 28.34
N LEU A 109 -2.38 4.73 28.61
CA LEU A 109 -2.35 5.53 29.84
C LEU A 109 -3.33 5.02 30.90
N PRO A 110 -2.98 5.04 32.20
CA PRO A 110 -3.90 4.70 33.28
C PRO A 110 -4.95 5.79 33.50
N THR A 111 -6.08 5.43 34.10
CA THR A 111 -7.25 6.33 34.30
C THR A 111 -6.97 7.54 35.19
N ASP A 112 -5.91 7.51 35.99
CA ASP A 112 -5.50 8.60 36.86
C ASP A 112 -4.50 9.58 36.20
N HIS A 113 -4.02 9.29 34.99
CA HIS A 113 -3.10 10.15 34.26
C HIS A 113 -3.75 11.50 33.89
N VAL A 114 -2.97 12.59 33.94
CA VAL A 114 -3.47 13.97 33.75
C VAL A 114 -4.29 14.14 32.45
N ALA A 115 -3.75 13.70 31.31
CA ALA A 115 -4.43 13.79 30.02
C ALA A 115 -5.75 12.98 29.96
N VAL A 116 -5.87 11.89 30.72
CA VAL A 116 -7.09 11.05 30.76
C VAL A 116 -8.15 11.72 31.64
N LYS A 117 -7.76 12.31 32.77
CA LYS A 117 -8.63 13.15 33.60
C LYS A 117 -9.13 14.38 32.86
N GLU A 118 -8.25 15.05 32.12
CA GLU A 118 -8.56 16.25 31.32
C GLU A 118 -9.55 15.90 30.18
N PHE A 119 -9.34 14.79 29.48
CA PHE A 119 -10.30 14.29 28.49
C PHE A 119 -11.67 13.97 29.12
N ALA A 120 -11.69 13.25 30.24
CA ALA A 120 -12.93 12.88 30.93
C ALA A 120 -13.73 14.09 31.42
N ALA A 121 -13.06 15.18 31.84
CA ALA A 121 -13.71 16.42 32.25
C ALA A 121 -14.44 17.14 31.10
N HIS A 122 -13.95 17.02 29.87
CA HIS A 122 -14.56 17.63 28.68
C HIS A 122 -15.58 16.70 27.99
N HIS A 123 -15.48 15.39 28.20
CA HIS A 123 -16.40 14.37 27.67
C HIS A 123 -17.20 13.65 28.78
N PRO A 124 -17.99 14.38 29.60
CA PRO A 124 -18.57 13.90 30.87
C PRO A 124 -19.58 12.75 30.73
N ALA A 125 -20.11 12.53 29.52
CA ALA A 125 -21.06 11.46 29.26
C ALA A 125 -20.38 10.12 28.92
N LEU A 126 -19.09 10.11 28.53
CA LEU A 126 -18.32 8.89 28.29
C LEU A 126 -18.06 8.17 29.61
N GLN A 127 -18.41 6.88 29.68
CA GLN A 127 -18.25 6.09 30.90
C GLN A 127 -16.83 5.53 30.98
N LEU A 128 -15.87 6.41 31.31
CA LEU A 128 -14.47 6.03 31.55
C LEU A 128 -14.38 5.03 32.71
N GLN A 129 -13.65 3.94 32.48
CA GLN A 129 -13.32 2.90 33.45
C GLN A 129 -11.87 2.45 33.24
N SER A 130 -11.33 1.68 34.19
CA SER A 130 -10.01 1.07 34.07
C SER A 130 -10.13 -0.35 33.50
N HIS A 131 -9.24 -0.74 32.59
CA HIS A 131 -9.25 -2.08 32.00
C HIS A 131 -8.79 -3.13 33.01
N ALA A 132 -9.64 -4.15 33.26
CA ALA A 132 -9.53 -5.07 34.39
C ALA A 132 -8.15 -5.74 34.54
N SER A 133 -7.48 -6.11 33.44
CA SER A 133 -6.15 -6.74 33.46
C SER A 133 -4.98 -5.79 33.20
N ARG A 134 -5.22 -4.53 32.79
CA ARG A 134 -4.16 -3.61 32.31
C ARG A 134 -4.05 -2.27 33.05
N GLY A 135 -5.07 -1.85 33.80
CA GLY A 135 -5.11 -0.56 34.49
C GLY A 135 -5.35 0.66 33.58
N THR A 136 -5.20 0.50 32.26
CA THR A 136 -5.35 1.55 31.24
C THR A 136 -6.78 2.08 31.12
N ALA A 137 -6.93 3.26 30.52
CA ALA A 137 -8.23 3.80 30.12
C ALA A 137 -9.00 2.82 29.22
N ALA A 138 -10.30 2.67 29.50
CA ALA A 138 -11.27 1.93 28.72
C ALA A 138 -12.67 2.55 28.89
N PHE A 139 -13.61 2.25 28.00
CA PHE A 139 -14.95 2.82 28.05
C PHE A 139 -16.04 1.75 28.13
N LYS A 140 -17.03 1.97 28.99
CA LYS A 140 -18.29 1.19 29.00
C LYS A 140 -19.29 1.86 28.06
N SER A 141 -19.79 1.13 27.06
CA SER A 141 -20.84 1.59 26.15
C SER A 141 -22.22 1.29 26.74
N LYS A 142 -23.19 2.20 26.55
CA LYS A 142 -24.63 1.97 26.83
C LYS A 142 -25.40 1.60 25.55
N ALA A 143 -24.75 1.63 24.39
CA ALA A 143 -25.26 1.11 23.12
C ALA A 143 -25.17 -0.43 23.00
N LEU A 144 -24.56 -1.10 23.99
CA LEU A 144 -24.35 -2.55 24.11
C LEU A 144 -24.97 -3.08 25.41
N ALA A 145 -25.04 -4.41 25.57
CA ALA A 145 -25.60 -5.03 26.77
C ALA A 145 -24.77 -4.73 28.03
N ALA A 146 -25.44 -4.66 29.18
CA ALA A 146 -24.83 -4.17 30.43
C ALA A 146 -23.70 -5.06 30.99
N ASP A 147 -23.59 -6.30 30.50
CA ASP A 147 -22.61 -7.32 30.87
C ASP A 147 -21.39 -7.41 29.91
N GLU A 148 -21.42 -6.78 28.73
CA GLU A 148 -20.29 -6.76 27.77
C GLU A 148 -19.03 -6.11 28.36
N ASP A 149 -17.83 -6.59 28.02
CA ASP A 149 -16.58 -6.00 28.53
C ASP A 149 -16.43 -4.54 28.07
N THR A 150 -15.66 -3.74 28.82
CA THR A 150 -15.26 -2.40 28.37
C THR A 150 -14.43 -2.47 27.07
N TRP A 151 -14.48 -1.39 26.28
CA TRP A 151 -13.65 -1.21 25.09
C TRP A 151 -12.35 -0.53 25.48
N MET A 152 -11.20 -1.14 25.18
CA MET A 152 -9.91 -0.46 25.30
C MET A 152 -9.78 0.65 24.25
N VAL A 153 -8.97 1.67 24.53
CA VAL A 153 -8.64 2.73 23.56
C VAL A 153 -8.02 2.11 22.29
N GLU A 154 -7.18 1.09 22.45
CA GLU A 154 -6.57 0.36 21.33
C GLU A 154 -7.59 -0.37 20.43
N GLU A 155 -8.73 -0.80 20.97
CA GLU A 155 -9.78 -1.43 20.16
C GLU A 155 -10.59 -0.40 19.37
N LEU A 156 -10.94 0.72 20.00
CA LEU A 156 -11.64 1.82 19.33
C LEU A 156 -10.79 2.39 18.19
N LEU A 157 -9.48 2.61 18.44
CA LEU A 157 -8.53 2.98 17.39
C LEU A 157 -8.37 1.88 16.33
N ALA A 158 -8.39 0.60 16.69
CA ALA A 158 -8.39 -0.48 15.70
C ALA A 158 -9.61 -0.40 14.76
N MET A 159 -10.78 0.03 15.25
CA MET A 159 -11.94 0.27 14.39
C MET A 159 -11.72 1.44 13.42
N GLU A 160 -11.10 2.53 13.86
CA GLU A 160 -10.75 3.68 13.01
C GLU A 160 -9.70 3.30 11.95
N LEU A 161 -8.65 2.57 12.35
CA LEU A 161 -7.63 2.06 11.43
C LEU A 161 -8.22 1.08 10.39
N GLN A 162 -9.26 0.31 10.74
CA GLN A 162 -10.03 -0.48 9.76
C GLN A 162 -10.88 0.39 8.82
N SER A 163 -11.35 1.58 9.23
CA SER A 163 -12.00 2.54 8.30
C SER A 163 -10.99 3.03 7.26
N VAL A 164 -9.83 3.49 7.74
CA VAL A 164 -8.71 3.96 6.90
C VAL A 164 -8.20 2.86 5.96
N GLN A 165 -8.11 1.62 6.43
CA GLN A 165 -7.73 0.46 5.61
C GLN A 165 -8.74 0.20 4.49
N ARG A 166 -10.06 0.23 4.78
CA ARG A 166 -11.11 0.05 3.75
C ARG A 166 -11.07 1.19 2.72
N ASN A 167 -10.89 2.43 3.16
CA ASN A 167 -10.72 3.60 2.28
C ASN A 167 -9.48 3.42 1.37
N ALA A 168 -8.38 2.90 1.91
CA ALA A 168 -7.15 2.62 1.17
C ALA A 168 -7.27 1.45 0.18
N GLU A 169 -8.00 0.39 0.54
CA GLU A 169 -8.26 -0.75 -0.35
C GLU A 169 -9.20 -0.37 -1.50
N ALA A 170 -10.20 0.49 -1.25
CA ALA A 170 -11.03 1.09 -2.29
C ALA A 170 -10.21 1.97 -3.25
N ALA A 171 -9.35 2.85 -2.71
CA ALA A 171 -8.44 3.68 -3.52
C ALA A 171 -7.39 2.86 -4.31
N ALA A 172 -6.99 1.69 -3.79
CA ALA A 172 -6.09 0.78 -4.49
C ALA A 172 -6.77 0.02 -5.65
N GLY A 173 -8.10 -0.10 -5.65
CA GLY A 173 -8.88 -0.85 -6.63
C GLY A 173 -8.86 -2.37 -6.45
N ASP A 174 -9.74 -3.06 -7.17
CA ASP A 174 -10.10 -4.47 -6.95
C ASP A 174 -8.92 -5.44 -6.83
N GLY A 175 -9.08 -6.44 -5.95
CA GLY A 175 -8.06 -7.48 -5.70
C GLY A 175 -6.85 -7.01 -4.88
N SER A 176 -6.75 -5.72 -4.55
CA SER A 176 -5.74 -5.21 -3.62
C SER A 176 -6.03 -5.63 -2.18
N SER A 177 -4.98 -5.84 -1.38
CA SER A 177 -5.12 -5.88 0.09
C SER A 177 -3.99 -5.11 0.76
N VAL A 178 -4.34 -4.29 1.74
CA VAL A 178 -3.42 -3.40 2.47
C VAL A 178 -3.13 -4.03 3.83
N ARG A 179 -1.90 -4.48 4.03
CA ARG A 179 -1.51 -5.31 5.20
C ARG A 179 -0.32 -4.78 5.99
N SER A 180 0.26 -3.65 5.60
CA SER A 180 1.48 -3.14 6.23
C SER A 180 1.49 -1.61 6.28
N ILE A 181 1.86 -1.09 7.44
CA ILE A 181 1.66 0.31 7.83
C ILE A 181 2.90 0.90 8.50
N VAL A 182 3.19 2.16 8.23
CA VAL A 182 4.04 3.02 9.06
C VAL A 182 3.14 4.06 9.73
N LEU A 183 3.27 4.21 11.05
CA LEU A 183 2.48 5.15 11.85
C LEU A 183 3.38 6.24 12.42
N THR A 184 2.94 7.49 12.37
CA THR A 184 3.61 8.56 13.11
C THR A 184 3.19 8.53 14.59
N VAL A 185 4.11 8.93 15.46
CA VAL A 185 3.89 9.05 16.91
C VAL A 185 4.57 10.32 17.43
N PRO A 186 4.09 10.95 18.51
CA PRO A 186 4.78 12.10 19.07
C PRO A 186 6.09 11.66 19.74
N PRO A 187 7.12 12.53 19.81
CA PRO A 187 8.41 12.18 20.42
C PRO A 187 8.30 11.76 21.90
N PHE A 188 7.23 12.19 22.58
CA PHE A 188 6.95 11.89 23.99
C PHE A 188 6.23 10.56 24.26
N TYR A 189 5.98 9.73 23.26
CA TYR A 189 5.43 8.40 23.50
C TYR A 189 6.49 7.49 24.14
N THR A 190 6.21 7.09 25.37
CA THR A 190 6.92 6.01 26.08
C THR A 190 6.74 4.67 25.34
N LEU A 191 7.50 3.66 25.74
CA LEU A 191 7.44 2.36 25.08
C LEU A 191 6.05 1.70 25.21
N GLU A 192 5.33 1.94 26.29
CA GLU A 192 3.97 1.44 26.51
C GLU A 192 2.95 2.07 25.56
N GLU A 193 3.08 3.37 25.29
CA GLU A 193 2.22 4.09 24.33
C GLU A 193 2.51 3.61 22.90
N LYS A 194 3.79 3.35 22.57
CA LYS A 194 4.19 2.72 21.30
C LYS A 194 3.65 1.29 21.15
N ARG A 195 3.65 0.51 22.24
CA ARG A 195 3.03 -0.83 22.31
C ARG A 195 1.51 -0.78 22.13
N ALA A 196 0.83 0.23 22.69
CA ALA A 196 -0.60 0.46 22.49
C ALA A 196 -0.94 0.77 21.03
N VAL A 197 -0.15 1.60 20.35
CA VAL A 197 -0.29 1.84 18.89
C VAL A 197 -0.08 0.55 18.09
N GLN A 198 0.95 -0.25 18.41
CA GLN A 198 1.19 -1.54 17.74
C GLN A 198 0.04 -2.54 17.98
N LEU A 199 -0.52 -2.59 19.19
CA LEU A 199 -1.70 -3.42 19.50
C LEU A 199 -2.93 -2.99 18.70
N ALA A 200 -3.22 -1.69 18.61
CA ALA A 200 -4.33 -1.19 17.80
C ALA A 200 -4.18 -1.56 16.31
N ALA A 201 -2.96 -1.48 15.77
CA ALA A 201 -2.67 -1.94 14.41
C ALA A 201 -2.83 -3.47 14.25
N GLU A 202 -2.37 -4.27 15.21
CA GLU A 202 -2.52 -5.74 15.18
C GLU A 202 -4.00 -6.16 15.24
N LEU A 203 -4.81 -5.47 16.04
CA LEU A 203 -6.26 -5.66 16.12
C LEU A 203 -7.00 -5.18 14.86
N ALA A 204 -6.46 -4.20 14.15
CA ALA A 204 -6.90 -3.82 12.80
C ALA A 204 -6.46 -4.83 11.72
N GLY A 205 -5.58 -5.78 12.02
CA GLY A 205 -5.01 -6.73 11.04
C GLY A 205 -3.85 -6.17 10.22
N LEU A 206 -3.27 -5.04 10.64
CA LEU A 206 -2.18 -4.34 9.98
C LEU A 206 -0.83 -4.65 10.64
N LYS A 207 0.17 -5.05 9.85
CA LYS A 207 1.54 -5.20 10.35
C LYS A 207 2.25 -3.84 10.37
N VAL A 208 2.67 -3.37 11.56
CA VAL A 208 3.57 -2.22 11.67
C VAL A 208 4.94 -2.55 11.04
N LEU A 209 5.46 -1.64 10.23
CA LEU A 209 6.82 -1.70 9.66
C LEU A 209 7.80 -0.76 10.39
N SER A 210 7.27 0.35 10.89
CA SER A 210 7.97 1.34 11.71
C SER A 210 6.94 2.22 12.40
N LEU A 211 7.24 2.65 13.61
CA LEU A 211 6.81 3.92 14.15
C LEU A 211 7.88 4.97 13.79
N VAL A 212 7.51 6.24 13.63
CA VAL A 212 8.42 7.36 13.33
C VAL A 212 7.93 8.58 14.10
N SER A 213 8.83 9.43 14.64
CA SER A 213 8.34 10.67 15.27
C SER A 213 7.66 11.59 14.25
N ASP A 214 6.57 12.26 14.67
CA ASP A 214 5.79 13.21 13.85
C ASP A 214 6.73 14.23 13.14
N GLY A 215 7.69 14.79 13.88
CA GLY A 215 8.71 15.71 13.36
C GLY A 215 9.72 15.08 12.38
N LEU A 216 10.21 13.85 12.62
CA LEU A 216 11.09 13.17 11.66
C LEU A 216 10.34 12.77 10.38
N ALA A 217 9.05 12.47 10.45
CA ALA A 217 8.24 12.23 9.25
C ALA A 217 8.14 13.49 8.37
N VAL A 218 7.87 14.66 8.96
CA VAL A 218 7.93 15.96 8.26
C VAL A 218 9.32 16.19 7.64
N GLY A 219 10.40 15.90 8.38
CA GLY A 219 11.77 16.01 7.89
C GLY A 219 12.10 15.06 6.73
N LEU A 220 11.65 13.82 6.79
CA LEU A 220 11.82 12.84 5.71
C LEU A 220 11.10 13.30 4.43
N ASN A 221 9.86 13.81 4.56
CA ASN A 221 9.15 14.42 3.43
C ASN A 221 9.92 15.61 2.85
N TYR A 222 10.40 16.53 3.70
CA TYR A 222 11.22 17.68 3.30
C TYR A 222 12.51 17.27 2.55
N ALA A 223 13.07 16.11 2.89
CA ALA A 223 14.25 15.54 2.23
C ALA A 223 13.98 14.84 0.88
N THR A 224 12.73 14.52 0.52
CA THR A 224 12.41 13.82 -0.74
C THR A 224 12.81 14.64 -1.97
N SER A 225 12.41 15.91 -2.02
CA SER A 225 12.60 16.83 -3.16
C SER A 225 13.90 17.64 -3.11
N ARG A 226 14.66 17.59 -2.01
CA ARG A 226 15.84 18.44 -1.77
C ARG A 226 17.18 17.70 -1.89
N GLN A 227 18.26 18.46 -1.93
CA GLN A 227 19.64 18.00 -1.74
C GLN A 227 20.26 18.87 -0.64
N PHE A 228 21.06 18.27 0.23
CA PHE A 228 21.67 18.94 1.39
C PHE A 228 23.21 18.93 1.31
N PRO A 229 23.88 19.84 2.03
CA PRO A 229 25.33 20.03 1.92
C PRO A 229 26.14 18.75 2.12
N ASN A 230 27.16 18.55 1.30
CA ASN A 230 27.95 17.33 1.26
C ASN A 230 29.15 17.42 2.21
N ILE A 231 29.08 16.69 3.33
CA ILE A 231 30.16 16.70 4.34
C ILE A 231 31.48 16.14 3.82
N ASN A 232 31.48 15.37 2.71
CA ASN A 232 32.70 14.93 2.05
C ASN A 232 33.38 16.03 1.22
N SER A 233 32.67 17.12 0.90
CA SER A 233 33.20 18.34 0.27
C SER A 233 33.70 19.37 1.30
N GLY A 234 33.57 19.09 2.60
CA GLY A 234 33.86 20.04 3.69
C GLY A 234 32.74 21.03 3.99
N GLU A 235 31.56 20.84 3.40
CA GLU A 235 30.38 21.69 3.63
C GLU A 235 29.74 21.39 5.00
N LYS A 236 29.10 22.40 5.61
CA LYS A 236 28.43 22.27 6.91
C LYS A 236 27.00 21.73 6.77
N PRO A 237 26.52 20.85 7.66
CA PRO A 237 25.11 20.42 7.70
C PRO A 237 24.13 21.58 7.90
N GLU A 238 22.91 21.43 7.40
CA GLU A 238 21.76 22.28 7.75
C GLU A 238 21.08 21.77 9.02
N TYR A 239 20.54 22.69 9.82
CA TYR A 239 19.82 22.39 11.06
C TYR A 239 18.43 23.02 11.00
N HIS A 240 17.37 22.21 10.99
CA HIS A 240 16.00 22.70 10.98
C HIS A 240 15.25 22.20 12.22
N LEU A 241 14.52 23.09 12.89
CA LEU A 241 13.59 22.73 13.94
C LEU A 241 12.19 22.60 13.33
N VAL A 242 11.60 21.41 13.37
CA VAL A 242 10.17 21.24 13.07
C VAL A 242 9.39 21.57 14.34
N PHE A 243 8.56 22.61 14.30
CA PHE A 243 7.62 22.93 15.38
C PHE A 243 6.23 22.49 14.95
N ASP A 244 5.71 21.47 15.65
CA ASP A 244 4.39 20.90 15.42
C ASP A 244 3.44 21.28 16.57
N MET A 245 2.30 21.86 16.25
CA MET A 245 1.19 22.05 17.20
C MET A 245 -0.10 21.48 16.60
N GLY A 246 -0.40 20.24 16.97
CA GLY A 246 -1.64 19.56 16.63
C GLY A 246 -2.81 19.96 17.55
N ALA A 247 -3.84 19.13 17.59
CA ALA A 247 -4.99 19.35 18.50
C ALA A 247 -4.66 19.00 19.95
N GLY A 248 -4.08 17.83 20.23
CA GLY A 248 -3.82 17.40 21.61
C GLY A 248 -2.47 17.82 22.22
N SER A 249 -1.47 18.21 21.42
CA SER A 249 -0.09 18.37 21.90
C SER A 249 0.80 19.24 21.02
N SER A 250 1.88 19.75 21.61
CA SER A 250 2.96 20.51 20.98
C SER A 250 4.26 19.73 21.01
N SER A 251 5.05 19.81 19.93
CA SER A 251 6.44 19.34 19.96
C SER A 251 7.37 20.17 19.08
N ALA A 252 8.64 20.23 19.47
CA ALA A 252 9.73 20.74 18.68
C ALA A 252 10.76 19.62 18.46
N SER A 253 11.11 19.36 17.20
CA SER A 253 12.10 18.35 16.81
C SER A 253 13.26 19.01 16.07
N VAL A 254 14.45 19.01 16.66
CA VAL A 254 15.67 19.52 16.02
C VAL A 254 16.24 18.44 15.12
N LEU A 255 16.36 18.73 13.83
CA LEU A 255 16.81 17.80 12.79
C LEU A 255 18.06 18.33 12.09
N ARG A 256 19.06 17.47 11.89
CA ARG A 256 20.24 17.73 11.04
C ARG A 256 20.05 17.11 9.66
N PHE A 257 20.30 17.90 8.63
CA PHE A 257 20.24 17.50 7.22
C PHE A 257 21.61 17.64 6.57
N GLN A 258 22.03 16.61 5.84
CA GLN A 258 23.32 16.57 5.15
C GLN A 258 23.28 15.54 4.03
N SER A 259 24.27 15.57 3.14
CA SER A 259 24.58 14.44 2.25
C SER A 259 26.00 13.94 2.47
N ARG A 260 26.26 12.68 2.07
CA ARG A 260 27.60 12.10 2.06
C ARG A 260 27.81 11.23 0.83
N THR A 261 29.02 11.26 0.27
CA THR A 261 29.43 10.43 -0.86
C THR A 261 30.09 9.15 -0.37
N LEU A 262 29.45 8.01 -0.60
CA LEU A 262 29.93 6.69 -0.23
C LEU A 262 30.48 5.94 -1.46
N LYS A 263 31.47 5.08 -1.26
CA LYS A 263 31.94 4.14 -2.29
C LYS A 263 31.02 2.92 -2.27
N ASP A 264 30.28 2.70 -3.35
CA ASP A 264 29.37 1.55 -3.48
C ASP A 264 30.14 0.28 -3.92
N VAL A 265 29.52 -0.88 -3.77
CA VAL A 265 30.08 -2.22 -4.05
C VAL A 265 30.16 -2.45 -5.57
N GLY A 266 31.06 -1.71 -6.22
CA GLY A 266 31.22 -1.68 -7.67
C GLY A 266 32.13 -0.57 -8.22
N LYS A 267 32.82 0.19 -7.36
CA LYS A 267 33.67 1.37 -7.68
C LYS A 267 32.93 2.67 -8.03
N PHE A 268 31.59 2.69 -8.08
CA PHE A 268 30.85 3.93 -8.26
C PHE A 268 30.67 4.69 -6.94
N ASN A 269 30.79 6.02 -7.01
CA ASN A 269 30.48 6.90 -5.88
C ASN A 269 28.97 7.18 -5.86
N LYS A 270 28.34 7.01 -4.69
CA LYS A 270 26.92 7.25 -4.47
C LYS A 270 26.72 8.30 -3.38
N THR A 271 26.12 9.43 -3.73
CA THR A 271 25.72 10.44 -2.74
C THR A 271 24.38 10.06 -2.13
N VAL A 272 24.36 9.84 -0.82
CA VAL A 272 23.15 9.55 -0.04
C VAL A 272 22.78 10.77 0.78
N GLN A 273 21.49 11.05 0.92
CA GLN A 273 20.98 12.10 1.81
C GLN A 273 20.77 11.50 3.20
N GLU A 274 20.92 12.30 4.25
CA GLU A 274 20.73 11.86 5.64
C GLU A 274 19.92 12.89 6.44
N VAL A 275 19.01 12.38 7.28
CA VAL A 275 18.17 13.17 8.18
C VAL A 275 18.28 12.57 9.58
N GLN A 276 18.83 13.32 10.53
CA GLN A 276 18.98 12.85 11.92
C GLN A 276 18.23 13.75 12.89
N ALA A 277 17.31 13.18 13.67
CA ALA A 277 16.77 13.85 14.85
C ALA A 277 17.86 13.94 15.94
N LEU A 278 18.15 15.16 16.39
CA LEU A 278 19.16 15.48 17.39
C LEU A 278 18.56 15.83 18.75
N GLY A 279 17.32 16.30 18.83
CA GLY A 279 16.68 16.64 20.09
C GLY A 279 15.18 16.83 19.94
N GLY A 280 14.44 16.56 21.02
CA GLY A 280 13.01 16.72 21.10
C GLY A 280 12.61 17.45 22.38
N GLY A 281 11.66 18.38 22.27
CA GLY A 281 10.98 19.05 23.37
C GLY A 281 9.47 19.03 23.11
N TRP A 282 8.65 19.04 24.15
CA TRP A 282 7.21 18.78 23.99
C TRP A 282 6.36 19.23 25.17
N ASP A 283 5.07 19.42 24.89
CA ASP A 283 4.04 19.58 25.90
C ASP A 283 2.85 18.68 25.52
N ARG A 284 2.45 17.82 26.47
CA ARG A 284 1.49 16.73 26.27
C ARG A 284 0.02 17.17 26.39
N THR A 285 -0.27 18.40 26.83
CA THR A 285 -1.64 18.94 26.95
C THR A 285 -1.77 20.34 26.35
N LEU A 286 -0.82 20.76 25.50
CA LEU A 286 -0.84 22.04 24.80
C LEU A 286 -1.10 21.84 23.31
N GLY A 287 -2.30 22.12 22.85
CA GLY A 287 -2.65 22.07 21.43
C GLY A 287 -3.91 22.84 21.10
N GLY A 288 -4.45 22.63 19.90
CA GLY A 288 -5.73 23.17 19.48
C GLY A 288 -6.89 22.90 20.44
N ASP A 289 -6.92 21.74 21.10
CA ASP A 289 -7.96 21.35 22.06
C ASP A 289 -7.89 22.19 23.34
N ALA A 290 -6.69 22.40 23.91
CA ALA A 290 -6.51 23.30 25.06
C ALA A 290 -6.95 24.75 24.74
N LEU A 291 -6.67 25.22 23.51
CA LEU A 291 -7.17 26.51 23.02
C LEU A 291 -8.69 26.52 22.80
N ASN A 292 -9.30 25.40 22.41
CA ASN A 292 -10.75 25.26 22.33
C ASN A 292 -11.38 25.31 23.74
N TYR A 293 -10.76 24.68 24.75
CA TYR A 293 -11.27 24.64 26.13
C TYR A 293 -11.36 26.03 26.76
N LEU A 294 -10.41 26.93 26.50
CA LEU A 294 -10.51 28.35 26.90
C LEU A 294 -11.79 29.02 26.37
N ILE A 295 -12.17 28.72 25.12
CA ILE A 295 -13.40 29.24 24.52
C ILE A 295 -14.62 28.57 25.15
N VAL A 296 -14.58 27.27 25.47
CA VAL A 296 -15.68 26.56 26.16
C VAL A 296 -15.90 27.09 27.58
N ASP A 297 -14.86 27.31 28.37
CA ASP A 297 -14.99 27.91 29.71
C ASP A 297 -15.53 29.34 29.64
N ASN A 298 -15.15 30.12 28.61
CA ASN A 298 -15.73 31.44 28.37
C ASN A 298 -17.20 31.38 27.90
N MET A 299 -17.58 30.39 27.07
CA MET A 299 -18.97 30.11 26.73
C MET A 299 -19.80 29.78 27.96
N ILE A 300 -19.28 28.94 28.86
CA ILE A 300 -19.97 28.56 30.10
C ILE A 300 -20.17 29.78 30.98
N SER A 301 -19.15 30.62 31.19
CA SER A 301 -19.27 31.86 31.98
C SER A 301 -20.32 32.80 31.39
N GLN A 302 -20.23 33.14 30.09
CA GLN A 302 -21.22 33.98 29.41
C GLN A 302 -22.63 33.36 29.40
N PHE A 303 -22.75 32.02 29.39
CA PHE A 303 -24.04 31.34 29.47
C PHE A 303 -24.69 31.52 30.85
N ILE A 304 -23.93 31.29 31.94
CA ILE A 304 -24.43 31.41 33.32
C ILE A 304 -24.81 32.86 33.67
N GLU A 305 -24.11 33.83 33.09
CA GLU A 305 -24.47 35.26 33.18
C GLU A 305 -25.75 35.63 32.40
N SER A 306 -26.24 34.76 31.52
CA SER A 306 -27.42 35.06 30.69
C SER A 306 -28.73 35.05 31.47
N LYS A 307 -29.66 35.93 31.07
CA LYS A 307 -31.04 35.99 31.59
C LYS A 307 -31.85 34.70 31.36
N GLY A 308 -31.36 33.77 30.54
CA GLY A 308 -31.94 32.44 30.37
C GLY A 308 -31.49 31.50 31.48
N ALA A 309 -30.17 31.29 31.59
CA ALA A 309 -29.56 30.44 32.62
C ALA A 309 -29.92 30.86 34.06
N GLN A 310 -30.02 32.17 34.32
CA GLN A 310 -30.44 32.70 35.61
C GLN A 310 -31.86 32.28 36.02
N LYS A 311 -32.80 32.11 35.08
CA LYS A 311 -34.18 31.70 35.38
C LYS A 311 -34.28 30.24 35.84
N ILE A 312 -33.45 29.38 35.25
CA ILE A 312 -33.36 27.95 35.57
C ILE A 312 -32.35 27.67 36.71
N SER A 313 -31.71 28.70 37.26
CA SER A 313 -30.66 28.58 38.29
C SER A 313 -29.49 27.65 37.85
N ALA A 314 -29.16 27.65 36.55
CA ALA A 314 -28.10 26.81 36.02
C ALA A 314 -26.75 27.14 36.68
N THR A 315 -25.90 26.13 36.83
CA THR A 315 -24.57 26.26 37.41
C THR A 315 -23.49 25.84 36.41
N ALA A 316 -22.31 26.46 36.50
CA ALA A 316 -21.18 26.09 35.65
C ALA A 316 -20.72 24.64 35.83
N GLN A 317 -21.08 23.99 36.95
CA GLN A 317 -20.87 22.55 37.17
C GLN A 317 -21.94 21.70 36.47
N GLY A 318 -23.22 22.09 36.55
CA GLY A 318 -24.31 21.41 35.83
C GLY A 318 -24.12 21.42 34.32
N VAL A 319 -23.71 22.56 33.76
CA VAL A 319 -23.40 22.67 32.32
C VAL A 319 -22.20 21.79 31.94
N ARG A 320 -21.12 21.77 32.73
CA ARG A 320 -19.96 20.89 32.49
C ARG A 320 -20.28 19.39 32.65
N ALA A 321 -21.27 19.02 33.46
CA ALA A 321 -21.74 17.63 33.55
C ALA A 321 -22.66 17.22 32.38
N HIS A 322 -23.31 18.17 31.70
CA HIS A 322 -24.31 17.90 30.67
C HIS A 322 -23.66 17.66 29.30
N GLY A 323 -23.41 16.39 28.99
CA GLY A 323 -22.70 15.98 27.76
C GLY A 323 -23.26 16.52 26.43
N ARG A 324 -24.57 16.77 26.31
CA ARG A 324 -25.17 17.38 25.11
C ARG A 324 -24.82 18.88 24.97
N ALA A 325 -24.67 19.60 26.08
CA ALA A 325 -24.18 20.98 26.05
C ALA A 325 -22.68 21.01 25.74
N MET A 326 -21.87 20.19 26.42
CA MET A 326 -20.42 20.11 26.17
C MET A 326 -20.11 19.71 24.71
N ALA A 327 -20.81 18.72 24.14
CA ALA A 327 -20.64 18.33 22.75
C ALA A 327 -21.03 19.43 21.75
N LYS A 328 -22.05 20.26 22.05
CA LYS A 328 -22.38 21.47 21.27
C LYS A 328 -21.26 22.51 21.38
N MET A 329 -20.82 22.83 22.61
CA MET A 329 -19.83 23.86 22.89
C MET A 329 -18.46 23.55 22.28
N LEU A 330 -17.95 22.33 22.46
CA LEU A 330 -16.63 21.90 21.94
C LEU A 330 -16.54 22.03 20.41
N LYS A 331 -17.58 21.57 19.69
CA LYS A 331 -17.68 21.67 18.23
C LYS A 331 -17.69 23.13 17.75
N GLU A 332 -18.41 24.00 18.43
CA GLU A 332 -18.42 25.42 18.09
C GLU A 332 -17.12 26.12 18.50
N ALA A 333 -16.50 25.77 19.62
CA ALA A 333 -15.21 26.34 20.04
C ALA A 333 -14.10 26.10 18.99
N GLU A 334 -14.02 24.89 18.45
CA GLU A 334 -13.11 24.55 17.34
C GLU A 334 -13.38 25.40 16.09
N ARG A 335 -14.65 25.50 15.65
CA ARG A 335 -15.06 26.37 14.54
C ARG A 335 -14.72 27.84 14.79
N LEU A 336 -14.94 28.34 16.01
CA LEU A 336 -14.68 29.73 16.38
C LEU A 336 -13.18 30.03 16.41
N ARG A 337 -12.33 29.13 16.94
CA ARG A 337 -10.86 29.26 16.87
C ARG A 337 -10.37 29.30 15.42
N HIS A 338 -10.92 28.45 14.56
CA HIS A 338 -10.62 28.47 13.13
C HIS A 338 -11.04 29.79 12.45
N VAL A 339 -12.24 30.32 12.74
CA VAL A 339 -12.66 31.64 12.24
C VAL A 339 -11.81 32.78 12.79
N LEU A 340 -11.48 32.79 14.09
CA LEU A 340 -10.63 33.82 14.72
C LEU A 340 -9.20 33.85 14.18
N SER A 341 -8.73 32.77 13.56
CA SER A 341 -7.42 32.75 12.91
C SER A 341 -7.37 33.66 11.66
N ALA A 342 -8.50 33.86 10.97
CA ALA A 342 -8.66 34.81 9.88
C ALA A 342 -9.28 36.14 10.31
N ASN A 343 -10.37 36.09 11.08
CA ASN A 343 -11.22 37.25 11.42
C ASN A 343 -10.92 37.80 12.83
N THR A 344 -11.24 39.08 13.07
CA THR A 344 -11.05 39.74 14.38
C THR A 344 -12.15 39.48 15.39
N ASN A 345 -13.32 38.99 14.97
CA ASN A 345 -14.43 38.59 15.83
C ASN A 345 -15.29 37.51 15.17
N THR A 346 -16.11 36.84 15.98
CA THR A 346 -17.06 35.81 15.56
C THR A 346 -18.16 35.59 16.62
N GLN A 347 -19.17 34.80 16.27
CA GLN A 347 -20.29 34.46 17.15
C GLN A 347 -20.77 33.02 16.89
N ALA A 348 -21.44 32.44 17.89
CA ALA A 348 -22.19 31.20 17.79
C ALA A 348 -23.60 31.38 18.37
N THR A 349 -24.55 30.60 17.90
CA THR A 349 -25.93 30.57 18.42
C THR A 349 -26.31 29.12 18.67
N PHE A 350 -26.88 28.84 19.84
CA PHE A 350 -27.27 27.51 20.28
C PHE A 350 -28.75 27.54 20.64
N GLU A 351 -29.58 26.87 19.83
CA GLU A 351 -30.97 26.57 20.18
C GLU A 351 -30.99 25.46 21.25
N GLY A 352 -31.74 25.64 22.33
CA GLY A 352 -31.88 24.69 23.44
C GLY A 352 -30.55 24.09 23.92
N LEU A 353 -29.63 24.92 24.42
CA LEU A 353 -28.27 24.51 24.79
C LEU A 353 -28.25 23.60 26.02
N TYR A 354 -28.93 24.04 27.07
CA TYR A 354 -29.03 23.40 28.37
C TYR A 354 -30.40 23.77 28.95
N GLU A 355 -31.19 22.77 29.40
CA GLU A 355 -32.56 22.94 29.92
C GLU A 355 -33.43 23.90 29.06
N ASP A 356 -33.39 23.67 27.75
CA ASP A 356 -34.10 24.40 26.69
C ASP A 356 -33.89 25.94 26.66
N VAL A 357 -32.82 26.42 27.30
CA VAL A 357 -32.37 27.81 27.17
C VAL A 357 -31.55 28.01 25.88
N ASP A 358 -31.99 28.94 25.05
CA ASP A 358 -31.23 29.45 23.91
C ASP A 358 -30.06 30.35 24.35
N PHE A 359 -28.92 30.22 23.67
CA PHE A 359 -27.72 30.99 23.97
C PHE A 359 -27.08 31.59 22.72
N LYS A 360 -26.63 32.84 22.82
CA LYS A 360 -25.87 33.52 21.77
C LYS A 360 -24.53 33.98 22.32
N TYR A 361 -23.47 33.31 21.88
CA TYR A 361 -22.10 33.56 22.27
C TYR A 361 -21.39 34.53 21.33
N LYS A 362 -20.50 35.37 21.85
CA LYS A 362 -19.63 36.26 21.08
C LYS A 362 -18.20 36.22 21.62
N ILE A 363 -17.22 36.34 20.73
CA ILE A 363 -15.80 36.46 21.08
C ILE A 363 -15.02 37.22 20.00
N THR A 364 -14.07 38.04 20.43
CA THR A 364 -13.06 38.70 19.61
C THR A 364 -11.72 37.97 19.68
N ARG A 365 -10.85 38.20 18.68
CA ARG A 365 -9.48 37.71 18.70
C ARG A 365 -8.72 38.24 19.92
N ALA A 366 -8.96 39.49 20.33
CA ALA A 366 -8.26 40.09 21.47
C ALA A 366 -8.58 39.38 22.79
N GLU A 367 -9.86 39.08 23.05
CA GLU A 367 -10.28 38.30 24.23
C GLU A 367 -9.70 36.89 24.20
N PHE A 368 -9.70 36.23 23.04
CA PHE A 368 -9.10 34.90 22.87
C PHE A 368 -7.57 34.90 23.09
N GLU A 369 -6.83 35.85 22.50
CA GLU A 369 -5.37 35.96 22.68
C GLU A 369 -5.01 36.29 24.14
N ALA A 370 -5.83 37.07 24.85
CA ALA A 370 -5.65 37.34 26.28
C ALA A 370 -5.88 36.09 27.15
N MET A 371 -6.97 35.34 26.91
CA MET A 371 -7.19 34.06 27.62
C MET A 371 -6.09 33.02 27.34
N ALA A 372 -5.46 33.09 26.16
CA ALA A 372 -4.39 32.19 25.77
C ALA A 372 -3.01 32.56 26.36
N GLU A 373 -2.80 33.73 26.97
CA GLU A 373 -1.46 34.28 27.27
C GLU A 373 -0.51 33.29 27.98
N ALA A 374 -0.98 32.60 29.03
CA ALA A 374 -0.19 31.59 29.77
C ALA A 374 0.26 30.38 28.92
N HIS A 375 -0.30 30.18 27.73
CA HIS A 375 0.09 29.13 26.79
C HIS A 375 1.32 29.53 25.96
N ALA A 376 1.65 30.83 25.83
CA ALA A 376 2.84 31.28 25.10
C ALA A 376 4.14 30.88 25.80
N GLU A 377 4.18 30.90 27.13
CA GLU A 377 5.36 30.49 27.90
C GLU A 377 5.66 29.00 27.74
N ARG A 378 4.60 28.18 27.67
CA ARG A 378 4.71 26.73 27.38
C ARG A 378 5.30 26.49 25.99
N ILE A 379 4.90 27.26 24.97
CA ILE A 379 5.47 27.20 23.60
C ILE A 379 6.99 27.46 23.62
N ALA A 380 7.45 28.47 24.38
CA ALA A 380 8.87 28.77 24.50
C ALA A 380 9.67 27.62 25.16
N THR A 381 9.11 27.00 26.21
CA THR A 381 9.71 25.83 26.87
C THR A 381 9.87 24.64 25.90
N VAL A 382 8.84 24.36 25.08
CA VAL A 382 8.89 23.29 24.06
C VAL A 382 10.07 23.46 23.10
N ILE A 383 10.32 24.68 22.63
CA ILE A 383 11.45 25.00 21.75
C ILE A 383 12.78 24.91 22.51
N GLY A 384 12.85 25.47 23.72
CA GLY A 384 14.05 25.50 24.55
C GLY A 384 14.57 24.10 24.92
N ASP A 385 13.69 23.18 25.33
CA ASP A 385 14.10 21.81 25.68
C ASP A 385 14.56 21.01 24.45
N ALA A 386 13.98 21.24 23.26
CA ALA A 386 14.43 20.59 22.03
C ALA A 386 15.87 21.01 21.65
N ILE A 387 16.16 22.31 21.75
CA ILE A 387 17.49 22.89 21.50
C ILE A 387 18.50 22.36 22.52
N LYS A 388 18.16 22.45 23.81
CA LYS A 388 18.95 21.92 24.93
C LYS A 388 19.24 20.41 24.83
N MET A 389 18.28 19.60 24.35
CA MET A 389 18.51 18.18 24.10
C MET A 389 19.45 17.94 22.91
N SER A 390 19.40 18.80 21.89
CA SER A 390 20.27 18.69 20.69
C SER A 390 21.72 19.11 20.92
N GLY A 391 22.01 19.89 21.97
CA GLY A 391 23.35 20.43 22.24
C GLY A 391 23.78 21.54 21.26
N LEU A 392 22.82 22.18 20.59
CA LEU A 392 23.01 23.33 19.71
C LEU A 392 22.48 24.61 20.37
N GLU A 393 22.73 25.75 19.75
CA GLU A 393 22.08 27.02 20.09
C GLU A 393 20.96 27.40 19.10
N LEU A 394 20.10 28.37 19.48
CA LEU A 394 19.12 28.98 18.56
C LEU A 394 19.80 29.71 17.38
N SER A 395 21.06 30.12 17.55
CA SER A 395 21.92 30.71 16.52
C SER A 395 22.19 29.73 15.37
N ASP A 396 22.49 28.46 15.67
CA ASP A 396 22.81 27.39 14.70
C ASP A 396 21.65 27.02 13.75
N LEU A 397 20.40 27.21 14.18
CA LEU A 397 19.23 26.85 13.37
C LEU A 397 19.23 27.58 12.03
N THR A 398 19.18 26.82 10.93
CA THR A 398 19.00 27.33 9.57
C THR A 398 17.58 27.82 9.34
N THR A 399 16.55 27.04 9.72
CA THR A 399 15.13 27.47 9.71
C THR A 399 14.30 26.78 10.78
N ILE A 400 13.09 27.30 11.02
CA ILE A 400 12.03 26.68 11.80
C ILE A 400 10.86 26.37 10.86
N ILE A 401 10.48 25.11 10.77
CA ILE A 401 9.44 24.59 9.86
C ILE A 401 8.16 24.41 10.67
N LEU A 402 7.08 25.08 10.28
CA LEU A 402 5.78 24.96 10.97
C LEU A 402 4.99 23.74 10.49
N HIS A 403 4.45 22.97 11.43
CA HIS A 403 3.56 21.82 11.21
C HIS A 403 2.39 21.83 12.20
N GLY A 404 1.34 21.06 11.91
CA GLY A 404 0.18 20.94 12.80
C GLY A 404 -0.81 22.10 12.68
N GLY A 405 -2.10 21.79 12.74
CA GLY A 405 -3.17 22.72 12.41
C GLY A 405 -3.28 23.96 13.32
N ALA A 406 -2.85 23.87 14.58
CA ALA A 406 -2.96 24.98 15.53
C ALA A 406 -1.87 26.06 15.33
N THR A 407 -0.77 25.76 14.63
CA THR A 407 0.23 26.80 14.24
C THR A 407 -0.33 27.87 13.30
N ARG A 408 -1.51 27.66 12.72
CA ARG A 408 -2.27 28.68 11.96
C ARG A 408 -2.87 29.77 12.84
N THR A 409 -2.93 29.57 14.17
CA THR A 409 -3.44 30.55 15.13
C THR A 409 -2.43 31.70 15.28
N PRO A 410 -2.79 32.98 15.03
CA PRO A 410 -1.82 34.08 15.02
C PRO A 410 -1.01 34.23 16.32
N PHE A 411 -1.64 34.00 17.47
CA PHE A 411 -1.00 33.91 18.79
C PHE A 411 0.18 32.93 18.84
N VAL A 412 0.04 31.76 18.25
CA VAL A 412 1.07 30.70 18.27
C VAL A 412 2.29 31.14 17.48
N GLN A 413 2.09 31.79 16.33
CA GLN A 413 3.20 32.32 15.53
C GLN A 413 3.94 33.46 16.26
N LYS A 414 3.22 34.39 16.88
CA LYS A 414 3.80 35.44 17.75
C LYS A 414 4.61 34.84 18.91
N ALA A 415 4.12 33.76 19.53
CA ALA A 415 4.81 33.08 20.63
C ALA A 415 6.11 32.39 20.17
N ILE A 416 6.09 31.73 19.01
CA ILE A 416 7.29 31.15 18.38
C ILE A 416 8.30 32.25 18.02
N GLU A 417 7.85 33.33 17.38
CA GLU A 417 8.68 34.49 17.03
C GLU A 417 9.35 35.11 18.28
N LYS A 418 8.57 35.34 19.35
CA LYS A 418 9.06 35.83 20.65
C LYS A 418 10.08 34.88 21.30
N ALA A 419 9.87 33.56 21.18
CA ALA A 419 10.79 32.55 21.74
C ALA A 419 12.10 32.40 20.94
N VAL A 420 12.10 32.80 19.67
CA VAL A 420 13.24 32.64 18.73
C VAL A 420 14.00 33.96 18.53
N GLY A 421 13.35 35.10 18.80
CA GLY A 421 13.91 36.45 18.66
C GLY A 421 13.90 37.01 17.23
N THR A 422 13.38 36.27 16.24
CA THR A 422 13.22 36.75 14.86
C THR A 422 12.21 35.89 14.06
N ALA A 423 11.41 36.54 13.21
CA ALA A 423 10.60 35.88 12.18
C ALA A 423 11.45 35.31 11.02
N ASP A 424 12.68 35.81 10.80
CA ASP A 424 13.52 35.51 9.63
C ASP A 424 13.88 34.03 9.49
N LYS A 425 13.79 33.24 10.56
CA LYS A 425 14.00 31.78 10.54
C LYS A 425 12.73 30.98 10.28
N ILE A 426 11.53 31.54 10.48
CA ILE A 426 10.24 30.81 10.42
C ILE A 426 9.82 30.57 8.96
N ARG A 427 9.40 29.34 8.63
CA ARG A 427 9.02 28.93 7.27
C ARG A 427 7.76 28.05 7.27
N SER A 428 6.84 28.41 6.39
CA SER A 428 5.64 27.65 6.00
C SER A 428 5.84 26.90 4.67
N ASN A 429 7.08 26.48 4.38
CA ASN A 429 7.50 25.89 3.10
C ASN A 429 7.22 24.37 2.96
N VAL A 430 6.35 23.83 3.82
CA VAL A 430 5.79 22.47 3.78
C VAL A 430 4.29 22.54 3.98
N ASN A 431 3.53 21.54 3.48
CA ASN A 431 2.12 21.45 3.80
C ASN A 431 1.95 21.05 5.29
N ALA A 432 1.47 21.98 6.12
CA ALA A 432 1.31 21.80 7.56
C ALA A 432 0.26 20.72 7.95
N ASP A 433 -0.59 20.27 7.02
CA ASP A 433 -1.47 19.11 7.27
C ASP A 433 -0.91 17.79 6.71
N GLU A 434 -0.09 17.81 5.64
CA GLU A 434 0.22 16.60 4.86
C GLU A 434 1.69 16.14 4.93
N ALA A 435 2.61 16.95 5.47
CA ALA A 435 4.02 16.62 5.45
C ALA A 435 4.38 15.35 6.27
N ALA A 436 3.72 15.11 7.41
CA ALA A 436 3.94 13.91 8.22
C ALA A 436 3.46 12.63 7.51
N VAL A 437 2.25 12.64 6.94
CA VAL A 437 1.70 11.45 6.24
C VAL A 437 2.50 11.08 4.99
N PHE A 438 2.97 12.07 4.21
CA PHE A 438 3.86 11.79 3.08
C PHE A 438 5.23 11.25 3.52
N GLY A 439 5.76 11.72 4.65
CA GLY A 439 6.96 11.15 5.26
C GLY A 439 6.78 9.70 5.69
N ALA A 440 5.68 9.40 6.38
CA ALA A 440 5.32 8.03 6.77
C ALA A 440 5.11 7.12 5.54
N GLY A 441 4.48 7.63 4.46
CA GLY A 441 4.25 6.87 3.23
C GLY A 441 5.53 6.60 2.45
N PHE A 442 6.45 7.57 2.40
CA PHE A 442 7.78 7.37 1.86
C PHE A 442 8.55 6.30 2.67
N ARG A 443 8.48 6.33 4.00
CA ARG A 443 9.07 5.32 4.88
C ARG A 443 8.45 3.94 4.70
N ALA A 444 7.14 3.85 4.48
CA ALA A 444 6.45 2.59 4.19
C ALA A 444 6.91 1.99 2.84
N ALA A 445 7.13 2.84 1.83
CA ALA A 445 7.71 2.43 0.56
C ALA A 445 9.18 2.00 0.69
N GLU A 446 10.00 2.72 1.47
CA GLU A 446 11.41 2.41 1.74
C GLU A 446 11.59 1.03 2.41
N LEU A 447 10.71 0.70 3.37
CA LEU A 447 10.76 -0.56 4.13
C LEU A 447 10.11 -1.74 3.40
N SER A 448 9.37 -1.50 2.31
CA SER A 448 8.68 -2.54 1.56
C SER A 448 9.53 -3.05 0.39
N PRO A 449 9.74 -4.38 0.25
CA PRO A 449 10.52 -4.94 -0.85
C PRO A 449 9.85 -4.78 -2.23
N SER A 450 8.62 -4.26 -2.28
CA SER A 450 7.88 -4.02 -3.53
C SER A 450 8.31 -2.73 -4.26
N PHE A 451 9.08 -1.85 -3.61
CA PHE A 451 9.41 -0.51 -4.16
C PHE A 451 10.91 -0.24 -4.18
N ARG A 452 11.30 0.80 -4.91
CA ARG A 452 12.64 1.40 -4.88
C ARG A 452 12.50 2.91 -4.84
N VAL A 453 12.91 3.53 -3.74
CA VAL A 453 12.85 4.98 -3.51
C VAL A 453 14.25 5.60 -3.47
N LYS A 454 14.33 6.92 -3.43
CA LYS A 454 15.56 7.68 -3.17
C LYS A 454 16.16 7.24 -1.83
N GLU A 455 17.46 6.93 -1.77
CA GLU A 455 18.10 6.56 -0.50
C GLU A 455 18.26 7.81 0.39
N ILE A 456 17.44 7.88 1.43
CA ILE A 456 17.49 8.89 2.49
C ILE A 456 17.66 8.14 3.81
N ARG A 457 18.82 8.29 4.45
CA ARG A 457 19.13 7.58 5.70
C ARG A 457 18.58 8.37 6.88
N ILE A 458 17.50 7.89 7.48
CA ILE A 458 16.95 8.48 8.70
C ILE A 458 17.63 7.92 9.95
N ALA A 459 17.76 8.76 10.99
CA ALA A 459 18.17 8.35 12.32
C ALA A 459 17.39 9.11 13.40
N GLU A 460 16.84 8.37 14.35
CA GLU A 460 16.06 8.86 15.50
C GLU A 460 16.56 8.14 16.75
N GLY A 461 16.43 8.76 17.92
CA GLY A 461 16.67 8.12 19.21
C GLY A 461 15.40 7.83 20.00
N PRO A 462 15.49 7.09 21.12
CA PRO A 462 14.34 6.73 21.95
C PRO A 462 13.64 7.89 22.66
N MET A 463 14.14 9.14 22.55
CA MET A 463 13.71 10.37 23.24
C MET A 463 13.78 10.34 24.78
N TYR A 464 13.96 9.15 25.36
CA TYR A 464 14.18 8.89 26.77
C TYR A 464 15.52 8.19 26.98
N ALA A 465 16.15 8.36 28.14
CA ALA A 465 17.36 7.59 28.46
C ALA A 465 16.98 6.12 28.73
N THR A 466 17.73 5.17 28.17
CA THR A 466 17.45 3.74 28.30
C THR A 466 18.68 2.99 28.81
N GLY A 467 18.48 1.99 29.65
CA GLY A 467 19.57 1.24 30.26
C GLY A 467 19.15 -0.08 30.87
N LEU A 468 19.99 -0.62 31.76
CA LEU A 468 19.69 -1.81 32.56
C LEU A 468 19.83 -1.57 34.07
N LYS A 469 19.12 -2.39 34.83
CA LYS A 469 19.24 -2.58 36.28
C LYS A 469 19.60 -4.04 36.53
N ARG A 470 20.54 -4.33 37.44
CA ARG A 470 20.80 -5.69 37.92
C ARG A 470 20.88 -5.71 39.45
N ALA A 471 20.25 -6.70 40.08
CA ALA A 471 20.52 -7.01 41.49
C ALA A 471 21.91 -7.65 41.63
N LYS A 472 22.82 -6.97 42.34
CA LYS A 472 24.00 -7.57 42.97
C LYS A 472 23.99 -7.18 44.46
N SER A 473 24.84 -7.83 45.25
CA SER A 473 24.85 -7.72 46.73
C SER A 473 24.64 -6.29 47.20
N ASP A 474 23.67 -6.11 48.07
CA ASP A 474 23.30 -4.92 48.83
C ASP A 474 22.87 -3.66 48.04
N LYS A 475 23.23 -3.50 46.76
CA LYS A 475 22.80 -2.36 45.93
C LYS A 475 22.51 -2.74 44.47
N PRO A 476 21.36 -2.33 43.89
CA PRO A 476 21.06 -2.57 42.49
C PRO A 476 21.99 -1.73 41.58
N GLN A 477 22.70 -2.39 40.68
CA GLN A 477 23.58 -1.76 39.70
C GLN A 477 22.75 -1.21 38.54
N ARG A 478 22.60 0.12 38.48
CA ARG A 478 21.98 0.87 37.37
C ARG A 478 23.03 1.28 36.35
N GLN A 479 22.81 0.99 35.06
CA GLN A 479 23.69 1.37 33.97
C GLN A 479 22.89 1.93 32.79
N ARG A 480 23.07 3.22 32.46
CA ARG A 480 22.54 3.82 31.22
C ARG A 480 23.34 3.29 30.02
N LEU A 481 22.64 2.77 29.01
CA LEU A 481 23.24 2.22 27.79
C LEU A 481 23.03 3.13 26.57
N TRP A 482 21.91 3.84 26.55
CA TRP A 482 21.47 4.74 25.47
C TRP A 482 21.02 6.08 26.04
N THR A 483 21.37 7.16 25.33
CA THR A 483 20.84 8.52 25.54
C THR A 483 19.54 8.70 24.75
N PRO A 484 18.73 9.74 25.05
CA PRO A 484 17.56 10.12 24.23
C PRO A 484 17.81 10.16 22.71
N VAL A 485 19.03 10.52 22.32
CA VAL A 485 19.48 10.75 20.93
C VAL A 485 20.27 9.58 20.34
N SER A 486 20.41 8.46 21.07
CA SER A 486 21.14 7.28 20.59
C SER A 486 20.35 6.53 19.51
N PRO A 487 20.92 6.24 18.33
CA PRO A 487 20.16 5.81 17.17
C PRO A 487 19.45 4.46 17.35
N LEU A 488 18.13 4.46 17.12
CA LEU A 488 17.30 3.27 16.98
C LEU A 488 17.82 2.40 15.82
N GLY A 489 17.82 1.08 16.00
CA GLY A 489 18.42 0.13 15.06
C GLY A 489 19.96 0.12 15.04
N GLY A 490 20.62 1.03 15.77
CA GLY A 490 22.06 1.27 15.73
C GLY A 490 22.96 0.11 16.22
N VAL A 491 24.27 0.36 16.20
CA VAL A 491 25.30 -0.63 16.53
C VAL A 491 25.05 -1.21 17.94
N PRO A 492 25.04 -2.54 18.09
CA PRO A 492 24.85 -3.19 19.38
C PRO A 492 25.88 -2.75 20.44
N LYS A 493 25.41 -2.61 21.67
CA LYS A 493 26.23 -2.52 22.87
C LYS A 493 26.59 -3.93 23.30
N GLU A 494 27.87 -4.28 23.31
CA GLU A 494 28.35 -5.51 23.94
C GLU A 494 28.57 -5.29 25.43
N LEU A 495 28.06 -6.22 26.23
CA LEU A 495 28.14 -6.24 27.69
C LEU A 495 28.80 -7.57 28.08
N THR A 496 29.85 -7.50 28.90
CA THR A 496 30.63 -8.69 29.31
C THR A 496 30.44 -8.92 30.81
N TYR A 497 30.19 -10.17 31.17
CA TYR A 497 29.82 -10.59 32.52
C TYR A 497 30.60 -11.84 32.94
N ASN A 498 31.21 -11.81 34.12
CA ASN A 498 32.00 -12.94 34.67
C ASN A 498 31.11 -13.90 35.48
N ASP A 499 29.79 -13.68 35.48
CA ASP A 499 28.82 -14.49 36.20
C ASP A 499 28.71 -15.87 35.54
N GLN A 500 29.03 -16.94 36.28
CA GLN A 500 29.08 -18.34 35.78
C GLN A 500 27.83 -19.17 36.12
N GLN A 501 26.85 -18.54 36.77
CA GLN A 501 25.55 -19.12 37.10
C GLN A 501 24.45 -18.31 36.42
N ASP A 502 23.28 -18.92 36.25
CA ASP A 502 22.14 -18.26 35.62
C ASP A 502 21.64 -17.06 36.44
N PHE A 503 21.34 -15.96 35.75
CA PHE A 503 20.97 -14.68 36.38
C PHE A 503 19.89 -13.94 35.58
N ALA A 504 19.29 -12.94 36.23
CA ALA A 504 18.35 -12.00 35.60
C ALA A 504 18.83 -10.54 35.65
N LEU A 505 18.31 -9.71 34.74
CA LEU A 505 18.42 -8.26 34.73
C LEU A 505 17.12 -7.65 34.18
N ALA A 506 16.90 -6.36 34.46
CA ALA A 506 15.82 -5.57 33.86
C ALA A 506 16.39 -4.49 32.95
N PHE A 507 15.66 -4.14 31.90
CA PHE A 507 15.88 -2.94 31.09
C PHE A 507 14.87 -1.87 31.48
N TYR A 508 15.30 -0.60 31.50
CA TYR A 508 14.48 0.53 31.92
C TYR A 508 14.49 1.67 30.90
N GLN A 509 13.38 2.41 30.84
CA GLN A 509 13.23 3.71 30.19
C GLN A 509 13.04 4.77 31.28
N GLN A 510 13.91 5.78 31.31
CA GLN A 510 13.79 6.88 32.27
C GLN A 510 12.79 7.92 31.76
N VAL A 511 11.66 8.08 32.46
CA VAL A 511 10.58 9.01 32.14
C VAL A 511 10.53 10.07 33.25
N GLY A 512 11.04 11.27 32.96
CA GLY A 512 11.27 12.29 33.99
C GLY A 512 12.31 11.83 35.01
N SER A 513 11.93 11.79 36.29
CA SER A 513 12.74 11.28 37.39
C SER A 513 12.64 9.76 37.59
N GLU A 514 11.68 9.08 36.96
CA GLU A 514 11.38 7.66 37.21
C GLU A 514 12.06 6.72 36.21
N ASP A 515 12.61 5.60 36.68
CA ASP A 515 13.05 4.49 35.81
C ASP A 515 11.95 3.43 35.68
N ARG A 516 11.18 3.48 34.60
CA ARG A 516 10.12 2.50 34.30
C ARG A 516 10.73 1.28 33.61
N ASP A 517 10.49 0.08 34.15
CA ASP A 517 11.03 -1.15 33.57
C ASP A 517 10.22 -1.59 32.34
N VAL A 518 10.93 -1.93 31.26
CA VAL A 518 10.36 -2.15 29.91
C VAL A 518 10.56 -3.57 29.39
N ALA A 519 11.54 -4.29 29.91
CA ALA A 519 11.76 -5.71 29.64
C ALA A 519 12.58 -6.36 30.77
N SER A 520 12.36 -7.64 31.03
CA SER A 520 13.22 -8.48 31.85
C SER A 520 13.98 -9.48 30.96
N LEU A 521 15.21 -9.80 31.33
CA LEU A 521 16.03 -10.83 30.67
C LEU A 521 16.56 -11.79 31.72
N ALA A 522 16.40 -13.08 31.49
CA ALA A 522 17.00 -14.14 32.28
C ALA A 522 17.75 -15.13 31.38
N THR A 523 18.86 -15.69 31.86
CA THR A 523 19.50 -16.83 31.21
C THR A 523 18.85 -18.14 31.70
N LYS A 524 18.81 -19.16 30.84
CA LYS A 524 18.19 -20.47 31.13
C LYS A 524 19.19 -21.60 31.38
N ASN A 525 20.35 -21.52 30.74
CA ASN A 525 21.34 -22.58 30.76
C ASN A 525 22.79 -22.06 30.80
N LEU A 526 23.02 -20.83 31.25
CA LEU A 526 24.36 -20.26 31.40
C LEU A 526 25.26 -21.15 32.26
N THR A 527 24.74 -21.68 33.38
CA THR A 527 25.46 -22.60 34.26
C THR A 527 25.86 -23.88 33.51
N ALA A 528 24.91 -24.47 32.78
CA ALA A 528 25.15 -25.67 31.97
C ALA A 528 26.10 -25.39 30.80
N THR A 529 26.07 -24.17 30.24
CA THR A 529 26.93 -23.69 29.14
C THR A 529 28.34 -23.32 29.62
N VAL A 530 28.52 -22.94 30.89
CA VAL A 530 29.84 -22.75 31.51
C VAL A 530 30.49 -24.09 31.88
N SER A 531 29.71 -25.04 32.42
CA SER A 531 30.19 -26.42 32.54
C SER A 531 30.47 -27.02 31.16
N ALA A 532 29.60 -26.73 30.17
CA ALA A 532 29.86 -27.06 28.79
C ALA A 532 31.21 -26.52 28.32
N MET A 533 31.54 -25.25 28.56
CA MET A 533 32.85 -24.68 28.20
C MET A 533 34.04 -25.53 28.66
N LYS A 534 34.02 -26.04 29.89
CA LYS A 534 35.21 -26.63 30.51
C LYS A 534 35.61 -28.01 29.96
N GLU A 535 34.81 -28.64 29.09
CA GLU A 535 34.93 -30.08 28.78
C GLU A 535 35.67 -30.45 27.46
N LYS A 536 35.53 -29.70 26.34
CA LYS A 536 36.03 -30.10 24.99
C LYS A 536 37.22 -29.33 24.45
N TYR A 537 37.47 -28.07 24.83
CA TYR A 537 38.85 -27.58 24.90
C TYR A 537 39.15 -27.24 26.37
N PRO A 538 39.74 -28.18 27.15
CA PRO A 538 40.17 -27.92 28.54
C PRO A 538 41.24 -26.83 28.71
N SER A 539 41.61 -26.13 27.62
CA SER A 539 42.38 -24.89 27.64
C SER A 539 41.62 -23.68 28.21
N CYS A 540 40.30 -23.79 28.46
CA CYS A 540 39.51 -22.68 29.02
C CYS A 540 39.99 -22.37 30.44
N VAL A 541 40.67 -21.23 30.63
CA VAL A 541 41.05 -20.79 31.98
C VAL A 541 39.76 -20.35 32.68
N PRO A 542 39.41 -20.86 33.88
CA PRO A 542 38.11 -20.56 34.49
C PRO A 542 37.86 -19.09 34.81
N SER A 543 38.88 -18.23 34.87
CA SER A 543 38.77 -16.77 34.98
C SER A 543 38.34 -16.09 33.69
N ASP A 544 38.62 -16.71 32.55
CA ASP A 544 38.51 -16.13 31.20
C ASP A 544 37.18 -16.51 30.53
N ILE A 545 36.39 -17.33 31.22
CA ILE A 545 35.00 -17.64 30.91
C ILE A 545 34.15 -16.40 31.21
N VAL A 546 33.69 -15.76 30.13
CA VAL A 546 32.80 -14.60 30.21
C VAL A 546 31.53 -14.82 29.39
N PHE A 547 30.40 -14.44 29.95
CA PHE A 547 29.14 -14.31 29.21
C PHE A 547 29.10 -12.95 28.52
N LYS A 548 28.95 -12.96 27.19
CA LYS A 548 28.71 -11.76 26.39
C LYS A 548 27.25 -11.65 25.97
N LEU A 549 26.69 -10.47 26.25
CA LEU A 549 25.36 -10.04 25.89
C LEU A 549 25.46 -8.83 24.94
N GLY A 550 25.13 -9.02 23.67
CA GLY A 550 25.00 -7.95 22.68
C GLY A 550 23.55 -7.49 22.58
N VAL A 551 23.28 -6.20 22.84
CA VAL A 551 21.94 -5.61 22.82
C VAL A 551 21.87 -4.32 22.01
N ARG A 552 20.73 -4.06 21.37
CA ARG A 552 20.43 -2.79 20.68
C ARG A 552 18.98 -2.37 20.92
N LEU A 553 18.61 -1.17 20.48
CA LEU A 553 17.21 -0.77 20.36
C LEU A 553 16.69 -1.10 18.96
N SER A 554 15.44 -1.54 18.88
CA SER A 554 14.71 -1.85 17.64
C SER A 554 14.58 -0.61 16.75
N ALA A 555 14.74 -0.79 15.43
CA ALA A 555 14.49 0.25 14.43
C ALA A 555 12.98 0.48 14.17
N GLU A 556 12.12 -0.44 14.62
CA GLU A 556 10.67 -0.41 14.38
C GLU A 556 9.94 0.41 15.44
N ASN A 557 10.25 0.18 16.72
CA ASN A 557 9.48 0.71 17.86
C ASN A 557 10.35 1.16 19.05
N GLY A 558 11.67 0.92 19.01
CA GLY A 558 12.59 1.21 20.10
C GLY A 558 12.68 0.16 21.21
N GLU A 559 12.01 -1.00 21.11
CA GLU A 559 12.17 -2.09 22.08
C GLU A 559 13.60 -2.64 22.11
N VAL A 560 14.05 -3.12 23.29
CA VAL A 560 15.36 -3.77 23.42
C VAL A 560 15.37 -5.09 22.63
N GLN A 561 16.40 -5.30 21.82
CA GLN A 561 16.66 -6.54 21.09
C GLN A 561 18.01 -7.12 21.51
N VAL A 562 18.02 -8.40 21.89
CA VAL A 562 19.25 -9.18 22.05
C VAL A 562 19.69 -9.69 20.68
N VAL A 563 20.91 -9.35 20.27
CA VAL A 563 21.54 -9.84 19.03
C VAL A 563 22.58 -10.94 19.28
N ARG A 564 23.06 -11.06 20.53
CA ARG A 564 24.04 -12.06 20.95
C ARG A 564 23.83 -12.37 22.43
N ALA A 565 23.73 -13.65 22.78
CA ALA A 565 23.84 -14.16 24.13
C ALA A 565 24.70 -15.43 24.05
N ALA A 566 25.92 -15.38 24.58
CA ALA A 566 26.86 -16.50 24.44
C ALA A 566 27.94 -16.45 25.50
N VAL A 567 28.50 -17.62 25.88
CA VAL A 567 29.76 -17.67 26.61
C VAL A 567 30.93 -17.58 25.62
N GLU A 568 32.01 -16.92 26.01
CA GLU A 568 33.28 -16.77 25.31
C GLU A 568 34.47 -16.98 26.27
N CYS A 569 35.61 -17.38 25.71
CA CYS A 569 36.88 -17.82 26.33
C CYS A 569 37.88 -17.89 25.09
N GLU A 570 39.24 -18.06 25.12
CA GLU A 570 40.19 -17.97 23.92
C GLU A 570 41.24 -19.12 23.57
N ALA A 571 40.84 -20.29 23.04
CA ALA A 571 41.46 -21.62 23.12
C ALA A 571 42.55 -21.96 22.14
N GLU A 572 43.45 -22.83 22.59
CA GLU A 572 44.18 -23.73 21.71
C GLU A 572 43.21 -24.69 20.99
N VAL A 573 42.87 -24.36 19.74
CA VAL A 573 42.14 -25.26 18.85
C VAL A 573 43.07 -25.76 17.76
N THR A 574 43.00 -27.06 17.47
CA THR A 574 43.83 -27.70 16.46
C THR A 574 43.29 -27.40 15.06
N VAL A 575 44.03 -26.62 14.28
CA VAL A 575 43.70 -26.29 12.88
C VAL A 575 44.48 -27.20 11.94
N LYS A 576 43.79 -27.80 10.96
CA LYS A 576 44.41 -28.59 9.88
C LYS A 576 44.67 -27.71 8.68
N GLU A 577 45.90 -27.21 8.55
CA GLU A 577 46.31 -26.43 7.38
C GLU A 577 46.60 -27.36 6.20
N ARG A 578 46.07 -27.03 5.02
CA ARG A 578 46.46 -27.65 3.75
C ARG A 578 47.68 -26.93 3.19
N PHE A 579 48.57 -27.67 2.53
CA PHE A 579 49.85 -27.15 2.03
C PHE A 579 49.74 -26.26 0.75
N VAL A 580 48.61 -25.56 0.55
CA VAL A 580 48.33 -24.77 -0.67
C VAL A 580 47.68 -23.40 -0.36
N ASP A 581 48.01 -22.78 0.77
CA ASP A 581 47.82 -21.32 0.95
C ASP A 581 49.07 -20.50 0.58
N GLY A 582 50.17 -21.16 0.22
CA GLY A 582 51.42 -20.52 -0.21
C GLY A 582 51.40 -19.83 -1.58
N VAL A 583 50.27 -19.86 -2.32
CA VAL A 583 50.16 -19.33 -3.69
C VAL A 583 49.01 -18.31 -3.86
N LYS A 584 48.64 -17.58 -2.80
CA LYS A 584 47.69 -16.45 -2.88
C LYS A 584 48.32 -15.07 -3.13
N ASN A 585 49.65 -14.96 -3.13
CA ASN A 585 50.36 -13.70 -3.42
C ASN A 585 50.79 -13.53 -4.90
N LEU A 586 50.36 -14.41 -5.82
CA LEU A 586 50.77 -14.35 -7.24
C LEU A 586 49.76 -13.66 -8.18
N PHE A 587 48.51 -13.44 -7.74
CA PHE A 587 47.53 -12.59 -8.44
C PHE A 587 47.24 -11.34 -7.62
N GLY A 588 47.99 -10.29 -7.88
CA GLY A 588 48.05 -9.10 -7.02
C GLY A 588 46.78 -8.24 -7.05
N PHE A 589 46.16 -8.07 -5.88
CA PHE A 589 45.40 -6.87 -5.53
C PHE A 589 46.02 -6.27 -4.27
N GLY A 590 46.68 -5.12 -4.41
CA GLY A 590 47.51 -4.54 -3.35
C GLY A 590 46.71 -3.82 -2.27
N GLY A 591 47.15 -3.98 -1.02
CA GLY A 591 46.69 -3.21 0.14
C GLY A 591 47.87 -2.87 1.03
N LYS A 592 48.50 -1.71 0.81
CA LYS A 592 49.63 -1.24 1.63
C LYS A 592 49.20 -1.02 3.08
N LYS A 593 50.00 -1.50 4.03
CA LYS A 593 50.23 -0.81 5.30
C LYS A 593 51.50 0.02 5.13
N ASP A 594 51.43 1.32 5.37
CA ASP A 594 52.60 2.18 5.60
C ASP A 594 52.21 3.27 6.61
N GLN A 595 52.39 2.97 7.90
CA GLN A 595 52.95 3.91 8.89
C GLN A 595 53.31 3.14 10.17
N LYS A 596 54.57 3.30 10.62
CA LYS A 596 55.08 2.83 11.92
C LYS A 596 55.17 4.03 12.88
N PRO A 597 55.05 3.82 14.20
CA PRO A 597 55.45 4.82 15.19
C PRO A 597 56.97 4.92 15.28
N LEU A 598 57.49 6.07 15.75
CA LEU A 598 58.91 6.30 16.03
C LEU A 598 59.08 7.22 17.25
N ASN A 599 59.84 6.71 18.23
CA ASN A 599 60.66 7.41 19.23
C ASN A 599 61.89 6.49 19.40
N GLY A 600 63.14 6.95 19.55
CA GLY A 600 63.69 8.31 19.49
C GLY A 600 65.23 8.28 19.69
N GLU A 601 65.84 9.48 19.81
CA GLU A 601 67.22 9.75 20.29
C GLU A 601 68.41 9.36 19.36
N GLY A 602 69.47 10.21 19.30
CA GLY A 602 70.69 9.92 18.51
C GLY A 602 71.50 11.07 17.84
N GLU A 603 71.63 12.25 18.46
CA GLU A 603 72.69 13.30 18.32
C GLU A 603 73.36 13.74 16.97
N GLN A 604 73.50 15.08 16.85
CA GLN A 604 74.61 15.87 16.22
C GLN A 604 74.87 15.80 14.68
N ALA A 605 75.28 16.87 13.98
CA ALA A 605 75.39 18.32 14.28
C ALA A 605 75.41 19.17 12.97
N ASP A 606 75.31 20.50 13.10
CA ASP A 606 75.60 21.58 12.11
C ASP A 606 74.80 21.61 10.78
N ALA A 607 74.26 22.72 10.26
CA ALA A 607 74.08 24.12 10.71
C ALA A 607 72.89 24.73 9.88
N GLU A 608 72.49 26.01 9.86
CA GLU A 608 72.98 27.27 10.47
C GLU A 608 71.77 28.24 10.73
N LYS A 609 71.91 29.56 10.50
CA LYS A 609 70.89 30.63 10.68
C LYS A 609 71.29 31.91 9.91
N PRO A 610 70.45 32.95 9.69
CA PRO A 610 69.91 33.86 10.74
C PRO A 610 68.42 34.27 10.56
N ALA A 611 67.64 34.46 11.66
CA ALA A 611 67.28 35.73 12.32
C ALA A 611 66.21 36.58 11.56
N ASP A 612 65.41 37.49 12.14
CA ASP A 612 65.20 38.05 13.50
C ASP A 612 63.71 38.58 13.49
N LEU A 613 62.85 38.64 14.53
CA LEU A 613 62.86 39.25 15.88
C LEU A 613 61.72 38.59 16.72
N LYS A 614 61.84 38.35 18.04
CA LYS A 614 61.38 39.17 19.21
C LYS A 614 59.88 39.56 19.18
N GLU A 615 59.14 39.55 20.29
CA GLU A 615 59.47 39.89 21.69
C GLU A 615 58.55 39.10 22.66
N SER A 616 59.09 38.34 23.64
CA SER A 616 59.10 38.57 25.12
C SER A 616 57.72 38.58 25.84
N THR A 617 57.54 38.26 27.13
CA THR A 617 58.40 37.85 28.29
C THR A 617 57.55 36.89 29.20
N LYS A 618 57.85 36.41 30.42
CA LYS A 618 58.87 36.69 31.48
C LYS A 618 59.09 35.47 32.43
N GLU A 619 59.92 35.68 33.44
CA GLU A 619 60.15 35.01 34.75
C GLU A 619 58.98 34.20 35.39
N GLU A 620 59.21 33.06 36.09
CA GLU A 620 59.99 32.78 37.33
C GLU A 620 59.32 33.34 38.62
N VAL A 621 59.40 32.69 39.80
CA VAL A 621 60.58 32.70 40.72
C VAL A 621 60.41 31.71 41.90
N LYS A 622 61.44 30.88 42.18
CA LYS A 622 61.91 30.27 43.48
C LYS A 622 60.94 29.48 44.40
N SER A 623 61.39 28.62 45.33
CA SER A 623 62.61 27.80 45.50
C SER A 623 62.45 26.82 46.68
N SER A 624 63.44 25.92 46.89
CA SER A 624 63.85 25.34 48.20
C SER A 624 62.76 24.69 49.10
N SER A 625 62.52 23.37 49.07
CA SER A 625 63.35 22.24 49.54
C SER A 625 63.20 21.87 51.04
N THR A 626 62.77 20.63 51.33
CA THR A 626 63.38 19.62 52.24
C THR A 626 62.50 18.35 52.29
N ALA A 627 63.04 17.21 52.72
CA ALA A 627 62.39 15.89 52.84
C ALA A 627 61.30 15.85 53.97
N SER A 628 60.52 14.78 54.20
CA SER A 628 60.67 13.36 53.79
C SER A 628 59.36 12.54 53.89
N ALA A 629 59.44 11.25 53.56
CA ALA A 629 58.61 10.12 54.00
C ALA A 629 57.14 10.01 53.52
N ALA A 630 56.97 9.19 52.47
CA ALA A 630 55.95 8.15 52.23
C ALA A 630 54.59 8.17 52.97
N ALA A 631 53.49 8.10 52.18
CA ALA A 631 52.51 7.01 52.28
C ALA A 631 51.64 6.87 51.01
N ASP A 632 51.17 5.63 50.80
CA ASP A 632 49.96 5.21 50.06
C ASP A 632 49.88 5.33 48.52
N SER A 633 48.79 4.75 48.00
CA SER A 633 48.73 3.93 46.78
C SER A 633 47.79 4.46 45.69
N SER A 634 47.92 3.95 44.47
CA SER A 634 46.78 3.49 43.61
C SER A 634 47.23 3.08 42.20
N SER A 635 46.34 2.36 41.49
CA SER A 635 46.43 1.94 40.07
C SER A 635 47.49 0.87 39.71
N ALA A 636 47.36 0.06 38.66
CA ALA A 636 46.16 -0.45 37.96
C ALA A 636 46.53 -1.64 37.04
N SER A 637 45.52 -2.34 36.51
CA SER A 637 45.52 -3.07 35.23
C SER A 637 46.66 -4.05 34.87
N SER A 638 46.33 -5.34 34.92
CA SER A 638 46.79 -6.37 33.95
C SER A 638 46.32 -6.00 32.51
N PRO A 639 46.73 -6.66 31.38
CA PRO A 639 46.63 -8.13 31.20
C PRO A 639 47.58 -8.84 30.18
N SER A 640 47.52 -10.18 30.20
CA SER A 640 47.63 -11.05 29.01
C SER A 640 46.91 -12.38 29.31
N SER A 641 45.70 -12.63 28.79
CA SER A 641 45.41 -13.31 27.50
C SER A 641 45.22 -14.83 27.60
N SER A 642 44.16 -15.37 26.98
CA SER A 642 43.87 -16.81 26.73
C SER A 642 43.58 -17.74 27.94
N ALA A 643 42.66 -18.74 27.87
CA ALA A 643 42.17 -19.50 26.68
C ALA A 643 40.71 -20.06 26.76
N SER A 644 40.13 -20.87 25.80
CA SER A 644 38.66 -21.18 25.61
C SER A 644 38.10 -22.59 25.96
N ALA A 645 36.74 -22.60 26.11
CA ALA A 645 35.59 -23.53 25.90
C ALA A 645 35.72 -24.79 24.99
N PRO A 646 34.72 -25.59 24.48
CA PRO A 646 33.24 -25.77 24.60
C PRO A 646 32.90 -27.23 25.07
N LYS A 647 31.78 -27.89 24.66
CA LYS A 647 31.37 -29.29 25.08
C LYS A 647 31.29 -30.38 23.99
N ALA A 648 31.46 -31.65 24.41
CA ALA A 648 31.62 -32.91 23.64
C ALA A 648 30.40 -33.41 22.79
N SER A 649 30.46 -34.69 22.34
CA SER A 649 29.50 -35.48 21.48
C SER A 649 29.27 -34.97 20.05
N SER A 650 28.77 -35.72 19.03
CA SER A 650 28.78 -37.15 18.64
C SER A 650 28.39 -37.22 17.11
N GLU A 651 28.06 -38.30 16.35
CA GLU A 651 27.81 -39.75 16.55
C GLU A 651 28.03 -40.56 15.23
N THR A 652 27.39 -41.75 15.01
CA THR A 652 27.75 -42.68 13.88
C THR A 652 26.56 -43.36 13.17
N THR A 653 26.63 -43.57 11.84
CA THR A 653 26.08 -44.74 11.10
C THR A 653 26.64 -44.82 9.66
N ALA A 654 26.47 -45.93 8.93
CA ALA A 654 27.36 -46.32 7.82
C ALA A 654 26.69 -46.83 6.51
N SER A 655 27.47 -46.89 5.42
CA SER A 655 27.23 -47.71 4.21
C SER A 655 28.56 -47.95 3.46
N SER A 656 28.63 -48.93 2.55
CA SER A 656 29.88 -49.54 2.06
C SER A 656 30.07 -49.57 0.53
N SER A 657 31.31 -49.36 0.06
CA SER A 657 31.86 -49.85 -1.22
C SER A 657 33.40 -49.71 -1.19
N ALA A 658 34.14 -50.34 -2.13
CA ALA A 658 35.58 -50.57 -1.97
C ALA A 658 36.47 -50.28 -3.20
N LYS A 659 37.75 -50.02 -2.92
CA LYS A 659 38.94 -49.98 -3.82
C LYS A 659 39.05 -48.87 -4.88
N SER A 660 39.86 -47.87 -4.55
CA SER A 660 41.07 -47.52 -5.33
C SER A 660 42.11 -46.88 -4.39
N ALA A 661 43.41 -47.00 -4.67
CA ALA A 661 44.48 -46.51 -3.78
C ALA A 661 45.44 -45.55 -4.49
N ALA A 662 45.65 -44.38 -3.90
CA ALA A 662 46.62 -43.34 -4.24
C ALA A 662 46.93 -42.53 -2.95
N PRO A 663 48.00 -41.71 -2.88
CA PRO A 663 48.76 -41.54 -1.65
C PRO A 663 48.14 -40.62 -0.58
N SER A 664 48.62 -40.79 0.64
CA SER A 664 48.24 -40.00 1.82
C SER A 664 48.82 -38.58 1.80
N GLU A 665 47.96 -37.56 1.72
CA GLU A 665 48.35 -36.18 2.01
C GLU A 665 48.60 -35.99 3.52
N VAL A 666 49.78 -35.45 3.87
CA VAL A 666 50.16 -35.20 5.27
C VAL A 666 49.66 -33.83 5.71
N PHE A 667 48.59 -33.81 6.51
CA PHE A 667 48.14 -32.60 7.20
C PHE A 667 49.05 -32.28 8.38
N LYS A 668 49.50 -31.03 8.49
CA LYS A 668 50.21 -30.55 9.69
C LYS A 668 49.18 -29.91 10.62
N GLU A 669 48.92 -30.58 11.75
CA GLU A 669 48.05 -30.05 12.80
C GLU A 669 48.79 -28.96 13.58
N VAL A 670 48.24 -27.73 13.57
CA VAL A 670 48.79 -26.59 14.28
C VAL A 670 47.77 -26.11 15.30
N LYS A 671 48.14 -26.15 16.59
CA LYS A 671 47.38 -25.50 17.67
C LYS A 671 47.48 -23.98 17.50
N LYS A 672 46.34 -23.29 17.47
CA LYS A 672 46.28 -21.82 17.46
C LYS A 672 45.31 -21.36 18.54
N LYS A 673 45.65 -20.26 19.23
CA LYS A 673 44.75 -19.58 20.16
C LYS A 673 43.68 -18.80 19.40
N GLN A 674 42.41 -19.01 19.71
CA GLN A 674 41.28 -18.33 19.06
C GLN A 674 40.08 -18.20 20.00
N ILE A 675 39.34 -17.08 19.92
CA ILE A 675 38.07 -16.94 20.65
C ILE A 675 37.06 -17.95 20.08
N VAL A 676 36.43 -18.72 20.96
CA VAL A 676 35.35 -19.64 20.61
C VAL A 676 34.15 -19.39 21.52
N SER A 677 32.98 -19.86 21.10
CA SER A 677 31.73 -19.48 21.72
C SER A 677 30.70 -20.61 21.69
N ILE A 678 29.88 -20.71 22.74
CA ILE A 678 28.60 -21.45 22.72
C ILE A 678 27.49 -20.42 23.02
N PRO A 679 26.41 -20.38 22.22
CA PRO A 679 25.21 -19.61 22.54
C PRO A 679 24.60 -19.98 23.90
N VAL A 680 23.95 -19.03 24.55
CA VAL A 680 23.20 -19.24 25.79
C VAL A 680 21.73 -18.98 25.53
N ASP A 681 20.87 -19.89 25.98
CA ASP A 681 19.42 -19.71 25.90
C ASP A 681 18.97 -18.68 26.93
N ILE A 682 18.06 -17.79 26.51
CA ILE A 682 17.52 -16.71 27.33
C ILE A 682 15.99 -16.68 27.29
N THR A 683 15.38 -15.95 28.22
CA THR A 683 14.12 -15.23 27.96
C THR A 683 14.40 -13.73 27.85
N LEU A 684 13.58 -13.07 27.04
CA LEU A 684 13.39 -11.63 27.04
C LEU A 684 11.87 -11.43 27.09
N GLU A 685 11.37 -11.01 28.24
CA GLU A 685 9.95 -10.82 28.52
C GLU A 685 9.67 -9.31 28.63
N LYS A 686 8.48 -8.87 28.23
CA LYS A 686 8.11 -7.45 28.34
C LYS A 686 7.73 -7.12 29.79
N ALA A 687 8.20 -5.98 30.27
CA ALA A 687 7.76 -5.36 31.51
C ALA A 687 7.12 -4.00 31.18
N GLY A 688 6.31 -3.48 32.09
CA GLY A 688 5.47 -2.30 31.85
C GLY A 688 4.01 -2.61 32.16
N LEU A 689 3.10 -2.32 31.23
CA LEU A 689 1.72 -2.76 31.30
C LEU A 689 1.63 -4.29 31.15
N PRO A 690 0.69 -4.97 31.83
CA PRO A 690 0.43 -6.38 31.57
C PRO A 690 0.08 -6.65 30.10
N GLU A 691 0.70 -7.68 29.51
CA GLU A 691 0.30 -8.18 28.20
C GLU A 691 -1.07 -8.89 28.29
N LEU A 692 -1.89 -8.73 27.26
CA LEU A 692 -3.16 -9.48 27.13
C LEU A 692 -2.85 -10.97 26.97
N SER A 693 -3.57 -11.81 27.71
CA SER A 693 -3.50 -13.26 27.49
C SER A 693 -3.96 -13.61 26.07
N LYS A 694 -3.45 -14.73 25.53
CA LYS A 694 -3.89 -15.24 24.21
C LYS A 694 -5.41 -15.45 24.16
N THR A 695 -6.03 -15.75 25.29
CA THR A 695 -7.48 -15.85 25.50
C THR A 695 -8.19 -14.50 25.38
N GLU A 696 -7.73 -13.45 26.07
CA GLU A 696 -8.27 -12.08 25.91
C GLU A 696 -8.10 -11.58 24.48
N LEU A 697 -6.90 -11.69 23.90
CA LEU A 697 -6.61 -11.28 22.53
C LEU A 697 -7.52 -11.97 21.51
N THR A 698 -7.85 -13.25 21.73
CA THR A 698 -8.79 -14.01 20.89
C THR A 698 -10.24 -13.56 21.11
N LYS A 699 -10.67 -13.30 22.36
CA LYS A 699 -12.00 -12.72 22.66
C LYS A 699 -12.18 -11.36 21.96
N ILE A 700 -11.18 -10.50 22.07
CA ILE A 700 -11.12 -9.17 21.43
C ILE A 700 -11.25 -9.28 19.90
N LYS A 701 -10.38 -10.09 19.25
CA LYS A 701 -10.43 -10.27 17.79
C LYS A 701 -11.75 -10.89 17.33
N ASN A 702 -12.34 -11.79 18.11
CA ASN A 702 -13.66 -12.35 17.82
C ASN A 702 -14.78 -11.30 17.93
N ARG A 703 -14.81 -10.43 18.96
CA ARG A 703 -15.83 -9.37 19.05
C ARG A 703 -15.68 -8.31 17.95
N LEU A 704 -14.45 -7.93 17.60
CA LEU A 704 -14.19 -7.03 16.47
C LEU A 704 -14.65 -7.64 15.13
N GLY A 705 -14.39 -8.94 14.93
CA GLY A 705 -14.86 -9.68 13.75
C GLY A 705 -16.38 -9.81 13.67
N ALA A 706 -17.05 -10.09 14.80
CA ALA A 706 -18.51 -10.16 14.89
C ALA A 706 -19.18 -8.80 14.61
N PHE A 707 -18.62 -7.71 15.15
CA PHE A 707 -19.06 -6.34 14.86
C PHE A 707 -18.89 -6.01 13.37
N ALA A 708 -17.73 -6.32 12.77
CA ALA A 708 -17.49 -6.13 11.34
C ALA A 708 -18.44 -6.97 10.45
N ALA A 709 -18.81 -8.18 10.88
CA ALA A 709 -19.83 -8.99 10.21
C ALA A 709 -21.23 -8.37 10.31
N SER A 710 -21.58 -7.78 11.46
CA SER A 710 -22.84 -7.05 11.67
C SER A 710 -22.94 -5.81 10.78
N ASP A 711 -21.91 -4.97 10.74
CA ASP A 711 -21.85 -3.82 9.81
C ASP A 711 -21.98 -4.26 8.35
N LYS A 712 -21.28 -5.33 7.94
CA LYS A 712 -21.38 -5.85 6.57
C LYS A 712 -22.77 -6.37 6.24
N ALA A 713 -23.43 -7.07 7.17
CA ALA A 713 -24.80 -7.56 6.98
C ALA A 713 -25.80 -6.40 6.87
N ARG A 714 -25.63 -5.35 7.67
CA ARG A 714 -26.42 -4.12 7.64
C ARG A 714 -26.24 -3.34 6.34
N LEU A 715 -25.00 -3.04 5.93
CA LEU A 715 -24.71 -2.36 4.67
C LEU A 715 -25.27 -3.12 3.46
N GLN A 716 -25.12 -4.45 3.42
CA GLN A 716 -25.71 -5.29 2.37
C GLN A 716 -27.24 -5.41 2.42
N ARG A 717 -27.89 -4.98 3.50
CA ARG A 717 -29.35 -4.85 3.60
C ARG A 717 -29.78 -3.49 3.08
N GLU A 718 -29.13 -2.42 3.54
CA GLU A 718 -29.35 -1.03 3.11
C GLU A 718 -29.14 -0.88 1.59
N GLU A 719 -28.12 -1.53 1.03
CA GLU A 719 -27.87 -1.58 -0.42
C GLU A 719 -29.06 -2.16 -1.20
N ILE A 720 -29.61 -3.30 -0.75
CA ILE A 720 -30.75 -3.97 -1.41
C ILE A 720 -32.06 -3.22 -1.17
N LEU A 721 -32.21 -2.53 -0.03
CA LEU A 721 -33.33 -1.62 0.23
C LEU A 721 -33.31 -0.45 -0.78
N ASN A 722 -32.16 0.22 -0.93
CA ASN A 722 -31.99 1.33 -1.87
C ASN A 722 -32.15 0.88 -3.33
N GLN A 723 -31.67 -0.32 -3.68
CA GLN A 723 -31.92 -0.93 -4.99
C GLN A 723 -33.41 -1.19 -5.23
N LEU A 724 -34.15 -1.65 -4.22
CA LEU A 724 -35.60 -1.89 -4.32
C LEU A 724 -36.39 -0.58 -4.48
N GLU A 725 -36.12 0.41 -3.63
CA GLU A 725 -36.76 1.73 -3.73
C GLU A 725 -36.45 2.42 -5.07
N GLY A 726 -35.18 2.45 -5.50
CA GLY A 726 -34.80 2.94 -6.82
C GLY A 726 -35.47 2.19 -7.98
N TYR A 727 -35.78 0.89 -7.80
CA TYR A 727 -36.50 0.11 -8.80
C TYR A 727 -38.00 0.43 -8.85
N THR A 728 -38.66 0.80 -7.76
CA THR A 728 -40.08 1.22 -7.82
C THR A 728 -40.24 2.54 -8.57
N TYR A 729 -39.33 3.51 -8.36
CA TYR A 729 -39.28 4.74 -9.16
C TYR A 729 -39.01 4.44 -10.64
N LYS A 730 -38.02 3.59 -10.94
CA LYS A 730 -37.74 3.15 -12.32
C LYS A 730 -38.95 2.46 -12.98
N VAL A 731 -39.74 1.70 -12.22
CA VAL A 731 -40.96 1.05 -12.75
C VAL A 731 -42.02 2.08 -13.14
N ARG A 732 -42.23 3.15 -12.36
CA ARG A 732 -43.11 4.27 -12.77
C ARG A 732 -42.66 4.83 -14.13
N ASP A 733 -41.39 5.18 -14.24
CA ASP A 733 -40.84 5.83 -15.43
C ASP A 733 -40.91 4.91 -16.67
N LEU A 734 -40.74 3.60 -16.48
CA LEU A 734 -40.93 2.60 -17.54
C LEU A 734 -42.41 2.44 -17.96
N LEU A 735 -43.37 2.57 -17.04
CA LEU A 735 -44.80 2.46 -17.36
C LEU A 735 -45.30 3.63 -18.25
N GLU A 736 -44.59 4.77 -18.23
CA GLU A 736 -44.86 5.94 -19.07
C GLU A 736 -44.04 5.95 -20.39
N ALA A 737 -42.91 5.23 -20.45
CA ALA A 737 -42.01 5.23 -21.59
C ALA A 737 -42.61 4.54 -22.84
N GLU A 738 -42.74 5.28 -23.95
CA GLU A 738 -43.39 4.83 -25.20
C GLU A 738 -42.88 3.46 -25.70
N SER A 739 -41.56 3.23 -25.66
CA SER A 739 -40.95 1.98 -26.14
C SER A 739 -41.32 0.78 -25.25
N PHE A 740 -41.42 0.97 -23.94
CA PHE A 740 -41.84 -0.06 -22.99
C PHE A 740 -43.35 -0.30 -23.07
N VAL A 741 -44.15 0.74 -23.27
CA VAL A 741 -45.59 0.64 -23.57
C VAL A 741 -45.83 -0.16 -24.85
N ALA A 742 -45.09 0.12 -25.92
CA ALA A 742 -45.21 -0.60 -27.19
C ALA A 742 -44.79 -2.09 -27.11
N ALA A 743 -43.88 -2.44 -26.19
CA ALA A 743 -43.37 -3.80 -25.99
C ALA A 743 -44.12 -4.62 -24.91
N SER A 744 -45.15 -4.05 -24.27
CA SER A 744 -45.89 -4.69 -23.17
C SER A 744 -47.38 -4.83 -23.47
N ALA A 745 -47.99 -5.91 -22.99
CA ALA A 745 -49.45 -6.03 -22.97
C ALA A 745 -50.05 -5.23 -21.82
N ASP A 746 -51.27 -4.71 -21.99
CA ASP A 746 -51.97 -3.89 -21.00
C ASP A 746 -52.08 -4.58 -19.63
N LYS A 747 -52.29 -5.90 -19.62
CA LYS A 747 -52.30 -6.73 -18.41
C LYS A 747 -50.94 -6.80 -17.71
N GLU A 748 -49.84 -6.85 -18.47
CA GLU A 748 -48.49 -6.83 -17.89
C GLU A 748 -48.21 -5.48 -17.22
N ARG A 749 -48.59 -4.37 -17.86
CA ARG A 749 -48.49 -3.03 -17.27
C ARG A 749 -49.37 -2.85 -16.04
N ALA A 750 -50.62 -3.34 -16.09
CA ALA A 750 -51.55 -3.25 -14.96
C ALA A 750 -51.04 -4.02 -13.73
N THR A 751 -50.61 -5.27 -13.89
CA THR A 751 -50.03 -6.05 -12.78
C THR A 751 -48.68 -5.49 -12.32
N LEU A 752 -47.86 -4.90 -13.22
CA LEU A 752 -46.64 -4.21 -12.83
C LEU A 752 -46.92 -2.96 -11.98
N ALA A 753 -47.90 -2.14 -12.36
CA ALA A 753 -48.30 -0.95 -11.62
C ALA A 753 -48.90 -1.30 -10.23
N GLU A 754 -49.77 -2.30 -10.18
CA GLU A 754 -50.32 -2.88 -8.95
C GLU A 754 -49.20 -3.33 -7.99
N LYS A 755 -48.28 -4.18 -8.47
CA LYS A 755 -47.18 -4.70 -7.65
C LYS A 755 -46.15 -3.63 -7.29
N ALA A 756 -45.95 -2.61 -8.12
CA ALA A 756 -45.09 -1.48 -7.78
C ALA A 756 -45.70 -0.61 -6.67
N SER A 757 -47.02 -0.39 -6.66
CA SER A 757 -47.71 0.29 -5.55
C SER A 757 -47.62 -0.56 -4.29
N GLU A 758 -48.05 -1.83 -4.32
CA GLU A 758 -47.97 -2.74 -3.16
C GLU A 758 -46.57 -2.78 -2.52
N ILE A 759 -45.52 -2.75 -3.32
CA ILE A 759 -44.14 -2.80 -2.84
C ILE A 759 -43.68 -1.44 -2.32
N ARG A 760 -44.01 -0.33 -2.99
CA ARG A 760 -43.71 1.04 -2.51
C ARG A 760 -44.43 1.33 -1.19
N ASP A 761 -45.70 0.97 -1.10
CA ASP A 761 -46.54 1.28 0.05
C ASP A 761 -46.10 0.42 1.26
N TRP A 762 -45.77 -0.87 1.01
CA TRP A 762 -45.11 -1.75 1.98
C TRP A 762 -43.72 -1.27 2.43
N LEU A 763 -42.94 -0.56 1.59
CA LEU A 763 -41.61 -0.03 1.98
C LEU A 763 -41.71 1.00 3.13
N TYR A 764 -42.78 1.79 3.17
CA TYR A 764 -43.02 2.79 4.22
C TYR A 764 -43.71 2.23 5.47
N GLU A 765 -44.24 0.99 5.39
CA GLU A 765 -44.80 0.24 6.52
C GLU A 765 -43.79 -0.82 7.00
N ASP A 766 -44.09 -2.12 6.85
CA ASP A 766 -43.25 -3.23 7.35
C ASP A 766 -41.83 -3.30 6.72
N GLY A 767 -41.63 -2.69 5.55
CA GLY A 767 -40.37 -2.75 4.80
C GLY A 767 -39.17 -2.16 5.54
N ALA A 768 -39.41 -1.22 6.45
CA ALA A 768 -38.37 -0.51 7.20
C ALA A 768 -37.44 -1.44 8.00
N GLU A 769 -37.95 -2.55 8.56
CA GLU A 769 -37.15 -3.56 9.29
C GLU A 769 -36.95 -4.89 8.52
N ALA A 770 -37.56 -5.04 7.34
CA ALA A 770 -37.54 -6.29 6.57
C ALA A 770 -36.11 -6.81 6.25
N THR A 771 -35.92 -8.12 6.24
CA THR A 771 -34.59 -8.74 6.02
C THR A 771 -34.11 -8.58 4.57
N LYS A 772 -32.79 -8.70 4.37
CA LYS A 772 -32.15 -8.64 3.04
C LYS A 772 -32.80 -9.59 2.02
N ASP A 773 -33.18 -10.79 2.43
CA ASP A 773 -33.78 -11.78 1.53
C ASP A 773 -35.25 -11.47 1.21
N ILE A 774 -36.00 -10.83 2.12
CA ILE A 774 -37.35 -10.32 1.85
C ILE A 774 -37.28 -9.15 0.86
N LEU A 775 -36.36 -8.20 1.07
CA LEU A 775 -36.14 -7.08 0.15
C LEU A 775 -35.73 -7.59 -1.25
N LYS A 776 -34.82 -8.58 -1.31
CA LYS A 776 -34.41 -9.23 -2.56
C LYS A 776 -35.55 -9.98 -3.26
N SER A 777 -36.46 -10.61 -2.51
CA SER A 777 -37.62 -11.30 -3.11
C SER A 777 -38.64 -10.30 -3.68
N LYS A 778 -38.90 -9.19 -2.98
CA LYS A 778 -39.73 -8.07 -3.46
C LYS A 778 -39.14 -7.44 -4.73
N LEU A 779 -37.83 -7.19 -4.76
CA LEU A 779 -37.13 -6.72 -5.97
C LEU A 779 -37.27 -7.70 -7.15
N LYS A 780 -37.15 -9.00 -6.88
CA LYS A 780 -37.33 -10.05 -7.90
C LYS A 780 -38.75 -10.06 -8.48
N VAL A 781 -39.80 -9.81 -7.71
CA VAL A 781 -41.19 -9.74 -8.22
C VAL A 781 -41.33 -8.67 -9.32
N LEU A 782 -40.72 -7.51 -9.15
CA LEU A 782 -40.73 -6.45 -10.17
C LEU A 782 -39.83 -6.82 -11.36
N GLN A 783 -38.63 -7.35 -11.10
CA GLN A 783 -37.68 -7.75 -12.15
C GLN A 783 -38.23 -8.86 -13.06
N ASP A 784 -38.95 -9.84 -12.51
CA ASP A 784 -39.50 -10.97 -13.28
C ASP A 784 -40.59 -10.53 -14.28
N ILE A 785 -41.21 -9.35 -14.08
CA ILE A 785 -42.15 -8.73 -15.03
C ILE A 785 -41.41 -7.77 -15.99
N VAL A 786 -40.53 -6.92 -15.46
CA VAL A 786 -39.84 -5.88 -16.23
C VAL A 786 -38.80 -6.43 -17.20
N VAL A 787 -37.98 -7.40 -16.78
CA VAL A 787 -36.85 -7.91 -17.57
C VAL A 787 -37.30 -8.54 -18.89
N PRO A 788 -38.38 -9.36 -18.95
CA PRO A 788 -38.94 -9.83 -20.22
C PRO A 788 -39.36 -8.68 -21.16
N ILE A 789 -40.07 -7.66 -20.65
CA ILE A 789 -40.53 -6.52 -21.46
C ILE A 789 -39.32 -5.72 -21.97
N GLN A 790 -38.38 -5.37 -21.09
CA GLN A 790 -37.14 -4.67 -21.48
C GLN A 790 -36.35 -5.47 -22.52
N THR A 791 -36.32 -6.80 -22.40
CA THR A 791 -35.69 -7.67 -23.41
C THR A 791 -36.37 -7.52 -24.77
N ARG A 792 -37.71 -7.42 -24.85
CA ARG A 792 -38.44 -7.15 -26.10
C ARG A 792 -38.10 -5.76 -26.66
N VAL A 793 -37.94 -4.73 -25.81
CA VAL A 793 -37.53 -3.37 -26.21
C VAL A 793 -36.14 -3.40 -26.85
N ASP A 794 -35.13 -3.88 -26.11
CA ASP A 794 -33.73 -4.01 -26.54
C ASP A 794 -33.61 -4.79 -27.85
N GLU A 795 -34.34 -5.91 -27.95
CA GLU A 795 -34.39 -6.74 -29.15
C GLU A 795 -35.05 -6.03 -30.35
N THR A 796 -36.10 -5.24 -30.12
CA THR A 796 -36.79 -4.50 -31.20
C THR A 796 -35.93 -3.35 -31.74
N GLU A 797 -35.20 -2.66 -30.86
CA GLU A 797 -34.23 -1.63 -31.23
C GLU A 797 -33.03 -2.22 -32.01
N LYS A 798 -32.44 -3.32 -31.51
CA LYS A 798 -31.12 -3.79 -31.95
C LYS A 798 -31.17 -4.82 -33.08
N ARG A 799 -32.29 -5.54 -33.25
CA ARG A 799 -32.44 -6.57 -34.30
C ARG A 799 -32.29 -6.02 -35.73
N PRO A 800 -32.92 -4.90 -36.15
CA PRO A 800 -32.87 -4.46 -37.55
C PRO A 800 -31.44 -4.23 -38.06
N GLY A 801 -30.60 -3.54 -37.28
CA GLY A 801 -29.19 -3.32 -37.63
C GLY A 801 -28.36 -4.60 -37.67
N LYS A 802 -28.68 -5.59 -36.82
CA LYS A 802 -28.00 -6.89 -36.81
C LYS A 802 -28.46 -7.80 -37.96
N ILE A 803 -29.73 -7.76 -38.35
CA ILE A 803 -30.22 -8.39 -39.58
C ILE A 803 -29.53 -7.79 -40.81
N ALA A 804 -29.44 -6.46 -40.89
CA ALA A 804 -28.71 -5.79 -41.99
C ALA A 804 -27.23 -6.21 -42.02
N SER A 805 -26.58 -6.29 -40.86
CA SER A 805 -25.20 -6.78 -40.73
C SER A 805 -25.06 -8.22 -41.28
N LEU A 806 -25.95 -9.14 -40.88
CA LEU A 806 -25.91 -10.53 -41.37
C LEU A 806 -26.22 -10.62 -42.87
N LYS A 807 -27.11 -9.77 -43.41
CA LYS A 807 -27.42 -9.73 -44.85
C LYS A 807 -26.21 -9.26 -45.67
N GLU A 808 -25.45 -8.28 -45.20
CA GLU A 808 -24.22 -7.85 -45.87
C GLU A 808 -23.09 -8.89 -45.74
N VAL A 809 -22.98 -9.59 -44.60
CA VAL A 809 -22.05 -10.74 -44.44
C VAL A 809 -22.41 -11.91 -45.36
N LEU A 810 -23.70 -12.25 -45.49
CA LEU A 810 -24.19 -13.28 -46.42
C LEU A 810 -23.94 -12.89 -47.89
N LYS A 811 -24.13 -11.60 -48.25
CA LYS A 811 -23.86 -11.06 -49.58
C LYS A 811 -22.37 -11.09 -49.92
N SER A 812 -21.52 -10.50 -49.08
CA SER A 812 -20.06 -10.45 -49.30
C SER A 812 -19.41 -11.85 -49.26
N THR A 813 -19.89 -12.76 -48.40
CA THR A 813 -19.51 -14.18 -48.44
C THR A 813 -19.95 -14.84 -49.75
N GLY A 814 -21.11 -14.48 -50.29
CA GLY A 814 -21.59 -14.90 -51.60
C GLY A 814 -20.68 -14.42 -52.74
N GLU A 815 -20.43 -13.11 -52.81
CA GLU A 815 -19.53 -12.49 -53.80
C GLU A 815 -18.12 -13.10 -53.75
N TYR A 816 -17.62 -13.46 -52.57
CA TYR A 816 -16.34 -14.16 -52.39
C TYR A 816 -16.38 -15.59 -52.95
N VAL A 817 -17.40 -16.39 -52.59
CA VAL A 817 -17.58 -17.77 -53.09
C VAL A 817 -17.78 -17.79 -54.61
N ASP A 818 -18.64 -16.92 -55.14
CA ASP A 818 -18.91 -16.80 -56.58
C ASP A 818 -17.67 -16.30 -57.35
N GLY A 819 -16.88 -15.42 -56.73
CA GLY A 819 -15.56 -15.00 -57.24
C GLY A 819 -14.57 -16.17 -57.37
N ILE A 820 -14.52 -17.07 -56.38
CA ILE A 820 -13.66 -18.27 -56.44
C ILE A 820 -14.21 -19.27 -57.46
N HIS A 821 -15.53 -19.52 -57.48
CA HIS A 821 -16.18 -20.36 -58.50
C HIS A 821 -15.90 -19.86 -59.92
N LYS A 822 -15.87 -18.54 -60.13
CA LYS A 822 -15.47 -17.95 -61.41
C LYS A 822 -13.99 -18.20 -61.73
N GLN A 823 -13.08 -18.05 -60.75
CA GLN A 823 -11.65 -18.39 -60.96
C GLN A 823 -11.46 -19.86 -61.33
N ILE A 824 -12.18 -20.78 -60.69
CA ILE A 824 -12.19 -22.21 -61.03
C ILE A 824 -12.70 -22.40 -62.46
N ALA A 825 -13.90 -21.91 -62.78
CA ALA A 825 -14.52 -22.12 -64.09
C ALA A 825 -13.75 -21.45 -65.25
N ASP A 826 -13.12 -20.29 -65.04
CA ASP A 826 -12.34 -19.62 -66.08
C ASP A 826 -10.97 -20.30 -66.30
N TYR A 827 -10.39 -20.92 -65.25
CA TYR A 827 -9.20 -21.77 -65.39
C TYR A 827 -9.53 -23.14 -66.02
N GLU A 828 -10.64 -23.77 -65.65
CA GLU A 828 -11.15 -24.99 -66.28
C GLU A 828 -11.42 -24.78 -67.78
N LYS A 829 -12.09 -23.67 -68.16
CA LYS A 829 -12.28 -23.29 -69.58
C LYS A 829 -10.97 -23.01 -70.30
N TRP A 830 -9.96 -22.45 -69.60
CA TRP A 830 -8.64 -22.25 -70.18
C TRP A 830 -7.93 -23.60 -70.43
N GLN A 831 -7.92 -24.51 -69.45
CA GLN A 831 -7.39 -25.86 -69.65
C GLN A 831 -8.17 -26.67 -70.71
N ALA A 832 -9.50 -26.50 -70.80
CA ALA A 832 -10.32 -27.12 -71.84
C ALA A 832 -9.97 -26.60 -73.26
N LYS A 833 -9.67 -25.31 -73.40
CA LYS A 833 -9.18 -24.74 -74.67
C LYS A 833 -7.74 -25.16 -74.99
N GLU A 834 -6.87 -25.24 -73.98
CA GLU A 834 -5.48 -25.66 -74.18
C GLU A 834 -5.41 -27.17 -74.54
N SER A 835 -6.25 -28.01 -73.93
CA SER A 835 -6.36 -29.44 -74.26
C SER A 835 -7.07 -29.71 -75.59
N THR A 836 -8.13 -28.98 -75.97
CA THR A 836 -8.70 -29.11 -77.33
C THR A 836 -7.72 -28.69 -78.43
N SER A 837 -6.78 -27.77 -78.16
CA SER A 837 -5.69 -27.45 -79.10
C SER A 837 -4.69 -28.59 -79.32
N SER A 838 -4.70 -29.61 -78.44
CA SER A 838 -3.83 -30.79 -78.53
C SER A 838 -4.53 -32.08 -78.97
N ALA A 839 -5.86 -32.08 -79.13
CA ALA A 839 -6.66 -33.32 -79.30
C ALA A 839 -7.20 -33.55 -80.72
N SER A 840 -7.21 -32.55 -81.60
CA SER A 840 -7.77 -32.68 -82.96
C SER A 840 -6.76 -33.30 -83.96
N ALA A 841 -6.30 -34.52 -83.68
CA ALA A 841 -5.23 -35.18 -84.46
C ALA A 841 -5.37 -36.70 -84.64
N SER A 842 -6.59 -37.27 -84.65
CA SER A 842 -6.80 -38.67 -85.03
C SER A 842 -8.25 -39.01 -85.46
N THR A 843 -8.41 -39.39 -86.73
CA THR A 843 -9.36 -40.40 -87.33
C THR A 843 -10.86 -40.40 -86.94
N SER A 844 -11.84 -40.30 -87.85
CA SER A 844 -12.19 -41.23 -88.96
C SER A 844 -12.64 -42.63 -88.47
N ALA A 845 -13.79 -43.23 -88.82
CA ALA A 845 -15.01 -42.84 -89.58
C ALA A 845 -16.21 -43.74 -89.06
N THR A 846 -17.38 -44.02 -89.67
CA THR A 846 -17.94 -43.93 -91.05
C THR A 846 -19.48 -44.08 -91.01
N SER A 847 -20.20 -43.69 -92.09
CA SER A 847 -21.50 -44.21 -92.61
C SER A 847 -22.78 -44.26 -91.71
N THR A 848 -24.01 -43.95 -92.17
CA THR A 848 -24.55 -43.29 -93.39
C THR A 848 -26.05 -42.96 -93.21
N THR A 849 -26.56 -41.92 -93.92
CA THR A 849 -27.96 -41.72 -94.42
C THR A 849 -29.15 -41.67 -93.41
N SER A 850 -30.23 -40.89 -93.58
CA SER A 850 -30.63 -39.80 -94.53
C SER A 850 -32.06 -39.33 -94.17
N ALA A 851 -32.62 -38.17 -94.56
CA ALA A 851 -32.13 -36.84 -94.97
C ALA A 851 -33.36 -35.92 -95.21
N SER A 852 -33.17 -34.58 -95.31
CA SER A 852 -34.15 -33.57 -95.80
C SER A 852 -35.42 -33.31 -94.94
N ALA A 853 -36.11 -32.16 -94.99
CA ALA A 853 -35.84 -30.74 -95.35
C ALA A 853 -36.99 -29.89 -94.71
N GLU A 854 -37.06 -28.55 -94.63
CA GLU A 854 -36.65 -27.45 -95.53
C GLU A 854 -36.14 -26.17 -94.80
N LYS A 855 -35.93 -25.08 -95.56
CA LYS A 855 -35.27 -23.78 -95.24
C LYS A 855 -35.99 -22.65 -96.05
N PRO A 856 -35.45 -21.44 -96.43
CA PRO A 856 -34.13 -20.77 -96.25
C PRO A 856 -34.15 -19.86 -94.99
N THR A 857 -33.53 -18.68 -94.78
CA THR A 857 -32.66 -17.66 -95.47
C THR A 857 -32.00 -16.85 -94.31
N GLY A 858 -31.07 -15.89 -94.40
CA GLY A 858 -30.23 -15.27 -95.45
C GLY A 858 -29.84 -13.84 -95.02
N GLU A 859 -28.95 -13.05 -95.66
CA GLU A 859 -27.94 -13.29 -96.72
C GLU A 859 -27.04 -11.99 -96.82
N PHE A 860 -25.92 -12.01 -97.58
CA PHE A 860 -24.98 -10.88 -97.87
C PHE A 860 -24.03 -10.41 -96.70
N ASP A 861 -22.68 -10.22 -96.75
CA ASP A 861 -21.60 -9.93 -97.76
C ASP A 861 -21.09 -8.45 -97.67
N GLY A 862 -19.80 -8.05 -97.84
CA GLY A 862 -18.53 -8.69 -98.24
C GLY A 862 -17.27 -7.77 -98.04
N LEU A 863 -16.19 -7.92 -98.87
CA LEU A 863 -14.93 -7.12 -99.00
C LEU A 863 -13.75 -7.46 -98.02
N GLU A 864 -12.50 -7.88 -98.36
CA GLU A 864 -11.63 -8.02 -99.59
C GLU A 864 -10.86 -6.74 -100.05
N ASP A 865 -9.57 -6.71 -100.46
CA ASP A 865 -8.36 -7.58 -100.27
C ASP A 865 -7.05 -6.70 -100.43
N GLU A 866 -5.77 -7.05 -100.72
CA GLU A 866 -4.99 -8.20 -101.31
C GLU A 866 -3.51 -8.23 -100.73
N ASP A 867 -2.52 -8.96 -101.31
CA ASP A 867 -1.13 -9.15 -100.78
C ASP A 867 0.00 -9.30 -101.87
N GLU A 868 1.28 -9.10 -101.49
CA GLU A 868 2.58 -9.61 -102.06
C GLU A 868 3.79 -8.67 -101.77
N GLY A 869 4.97 -9.20 -101.34
CA GLY A 869 6.18 -8.35 -101.15
C GLY A 869 7.54 -8.92 -100.63
N LYS A 870 7.60 -10.14 -100.05
CA LYS A 870 8.79 -11.00 -99.77
C LYS A 870 10.20 -10.39 -99.44
N GLN A 871 10.65 -10.44 -98.16
CA GLN A 871 12.04 -10.70 -97.62
C GLN A 871 12.15 -10.22 -96.13
N ALA A 872 13.00 -10.71 -95.20
CA ALA A 872 13.64 -12.02 -94.99
C ALA A 872 14.15 -12.19 -93.51
N LYS A 873 13.69 -13.25 -92.80
CA LYS A 873 14.19 -13.83 -91.52
C LYS A 873 14.58 -12.90 -90.34
N ALA A 874 13.71 -12.81 -89.33
CA ALA A 874 14.07 -12.47 -87.93
C ALA A 874 13.13 -13.14 -86.90
N ASP A 875 13.66 -13.36 -85.69
CA ASP A 875 13.09 -13.75 -84.37
C ASP A 875 11.71 -14.45 -84.18
N ALA A 876 11.69 -15.39 -83.22
CA ALA A 876 10.52 -16.19 -82.86
C ALA A 876 9.73 -15.64 -81.63
N PRO A 877 8.40 -15.83 -81.51
CA PRO A 877 7.56 -15.01 -80.64
C PRO A 877 7.40 -15.50 -79.19
N GLN A 878 7.01 -14.58 -78.30
CA GLN A 878 6.76 -14.84 -76.88
C GLN A 878 5.43 -15.57 -76.62
N LYS A 879 5.39 -16.47 -75.62
CA LYS A 879 4.14 -17.11 -75.16
C LYS A 879 3.27 -16.14 -74.34
N LYS A 880 1.97 -16.07 -74.66
CA LYS A 880 0.95 -15.44 -73.80
C LYS A 880 0.83 -16.22 -72.48
N LYS A 881 0.70 -15.52 -71.34
CA LYS A 881 0.40 -16.15 -70.04
C LYS A 881 -1.12 -16.39 -69.91
N GLY A 882 -1.51 -17.59 -69.48
CA GLY A 882 -2.88 -17.90 -69.10
C GLY A 882 -3.29 -17.31 -67.74
N PRO A 883 -4.56 -17.51 -67.32
CA PRO A 883 -5.01 -17.17 -65.97
C PRO A 883 -4.22 -17.95 -64.90
N LEU A 884 -4.16 -17.39 -63.69
CA LEU A 884 -3.54 -18.07 -62.55
C LEU A 884 -4.37 -19.31 -62.15
N PRO A 885 -3.74 -20.42 -61.72
CA PRO A 885 -4.46 -21.57 -61.19
C PRO A 885 -5.25 -21.18 -59.93
N PRO A 886 -6.44 -21.77 -59.72
CA PRO A 886 -7.26 -21.50 -58.54
C PRO A 886 -6.50 -21.69 -57.24
N VAL A 887 -6.81 -20.81 -56.28
CA VAL A 887 -6.23 -20.87 -54.93
C VAL A 887 -6.79 -22.06 -54.16
N PHE A 888 -8.07 -22.39 -54.40
CA PHE A 888 -8.86 -23.41 -53.72
C PHE A 888 -9.40 -24.45 -54.70
N ALA A 889 -9.59 -25.68 -54.24
CA ALA A 889 -10.42 -26.68 -54.89
C ALA A 889 -11.91 -26.47 -54.55
N LYS A 890 -12.80 -27.05 -55.36
CA LYS A 890 -14.26 -26.84 -55.22
C LYS A 890 -14.80 -27.41 -53.90
N GLU A 891 -14.20 -28.49 -53.44
CA GLU A 891 -14.51 -29.21 -52.21
C GLU A 891 -14.15 -28.40 -50.96
N GLU A 892 -13.17 -27.49 -51.04
CA GLU A 892 -12.66 -26.69 -49.91
C GLU A 892 -13.56 -25.50 -49.56
N ILE A 893 -14.42 -25.10 -50.49
CA ILE A 893 -15.34 -23.95 -50.36
C ILE A 893 -16.74 -24.43 -49.92
N LEU A 894 -17.06 -25.70 -50.17
CA LEU A 894 -18.38 -26.31 -49.98
C LEU A 894 -18.90 -26.23 -48.53
N GLU A 895 -18.02 -26.23 -47.53
CA GLU A 895 -18.38 -26.02 -46.13
C GLU A 895 -18.93 -24.59 -45.88
N LEU A 896 -18.26 -23.57 -46.45
CA LEU A 896 -18.66 -22.17 -46.36
C LEU A 896 -19.92 -21.88 -47.18
N GLU A 897 -20.02 -22.46 -48.39
CA GLU A 897 -21.21 -22.34 -49.23
C GLU A 897 -22.46 -22.95 -48.56
N ASN A 898 -22.31 -24.13 -47.93
CA ASN A 898 -23.38 -24.76 -47.17
C ASN A 898 -23.75 -23.94 -45.92
N LEU A 899 -22.77 -23.43 -45.15
CA LEU A 899 -23.07 -22.58 -44.00
C LEU A 899 -23.79 -21.29 -44.41
N ARG A 900 -23.40 -20.68 -45.54
CA ARG A 900 -24.09 -19.53 -46.14
C ARG A 900 -25.55 -19.87 -46.44
N LYS A 901 -25.80 -20.90 -47.25
CA LYS A 901 -27.17 -21.33 -47.63
C LYS A 901 -28.05 -21.63 -46.41
N VAL A 902 -27.58 -22.48 -45.49
CA VAL A 902 -28.30 -22.84 -44.26
C VAL A 902 -28.54 -21.64 -43.34
N THR A 903 -27.71 -20.59 -43.42
CA THR A 903 -27.90 -19.36 -42.65
C THR A 903 -28.83 -18.36 -43.33
N GLU A 904 -28.84 -18.32 -44.67
CA GLU A 904 -29.77 -17.54 -45.48
C GLU A 904 -31.20 -18.11 -45.38
N GLU A 905 -31.36 -19.44 -45.45
CA GLU A 905 -32.61 -20.16 -45.21
C GLU A 905 -33.11 -19.98 -43.76
N TRP A 906 -32.24 -20.16 -42.76
CA TRP A 906 -32.56 -19.91 -41.36
C TRP A 906 -33.01 -18.46 -41.13
N LEU A 907 -32.31 -17.48 -41.70
CA LEU A 907 -32.67 -16.06 -41.52
C LEU A 907 -34.05 -15.79 -42.12
N LYS A 908 -34.33 -16.29 -43.33
CA LYS A 908 -35.63 -16.18 -43.99
C LYS A 908 -36.76 -16.85 -43.21
N GLU A 909 -36.51 -18.02 -42.64
CA GLU A 909 -37.47 -18.74 -41.78
C GLU A 909 -37.75 -17.96 -40.49
N MET A 910 -36.70 -17.48 -39.82
CA MET A 910 -36.81 -16.78 -38.54
C MET A 910 -37.35 -15.35 -38.69
N GLU A 911 -37.06 -14.64 -39.77
CA GLU A 911 -37.75 -13.39 -40.14
C GLU A 911 -39.25 -13.64 -40.36
N SER A 912 -39.62 -14.72 -41.08
CA SER A 912 -41.02 -15.08 -41.29
C SER A 912 -41.76 -15.48 -40.00
N LYS A 913 -41.08 -16.14 -39.06
CA LYS A 913 -41.63 -16.43 -37.72
C LYS A 913 -41.75 -15.15 -36.89
N GLN A 914 -40.72 -14.30 -36.88
CA GLN A 914 -40.69 -13.07 -36.08
C GLN A 914 -41.71 -12.03 -36.55
N ALA A 915 -41.97 -11.94 -37.87
CA ALA A 915 -42.98 -11.03 -38.44
C ALA A 915 -44.43 -11.44 -38.16
N LYS A 916 -44.68 -12.66 -37.65
CA LYS A 916 -46.00 -13.15 -37.23
C LYS A 916 -46.29 -12.91 -35.75
N LEU A 917 -45.34 -12.36 -35.00
CA LEU A 917 -45.45 -12.09 -33.57
C LEU A 917 -45.86 -10.63 -33.33
N ALA A 918 -46.74 -10.42 -32.35
CA ALA A 918 -47.04 -9.07 -31.85
C ALA A 918 -45.78 -8.47 -31.18
N PRO A 919 -45.64 -7.12 -31.12
CA PRO A 919 -44.56 -6.45 -30.39
C PRO A 919 -44.44 -6.86 -28.91
N THR A 920 -45.55 -7.32 -28.33
CA THR A 920 -45.69 -7.76 -26.94
C THR A 920 -45.37 -9.25 -26.73
N ALA A 921 -45.10 -10.02 -27.79
CA ALA A 921 -44.74 -11.43 -27.69
C ALA A 921 -43.21 -11.60 -27.52
N SER A 922 -42.81 -12.68 -26.85
CA SER A 922 -41.39 -13.02 -26.72
C SER A 922 -40.75 -13.25 -28.10
N PRO A 923 -39.64 -12.58 -28.44
CA PRO A 923 -39.02 -12.71 -29.76
C PRO A 923 -38.42 -14.09 -29.97
N VAL A 924 -38.43 -14.53 -31.22
CA VAL A 924 -37.85 -15.81 -31.67
C VAL A 924 -36.57 -15.62 -32.46
N LEU A 925 -36.38 -14.46 -33.10
CA LEU A 925 -35.15 -14.11 -33.82
C LEU A 925 -34.29 -13.19 -32.94
N LEU A 926 -33.45 -13.77 -32.09
CA LEU A 926 -32.66 -13.01 -31.12
C LEU A 926 -31.42 -12.37 -31.76
N VAL A 927 -31.05 -11.17 -31.28
CA VAL A 927 -29.81 -10.46 -31.63
C VAL A 927 -28.57 -11.33 -31.36
N LYS A 928 -28.59 -12.12 -30.28
CA LYS A 928 -27.53 -13.06 -29.93
C LYS A 928 -27.33 -14.13 -31.01
N ASP A 929 -28.41 -14.71 -31.51
CA ASP A 929 -28.36 -15.81 -32.48
C ASP A 929 -27.87 -15.31 -33.85
N ILE A 930 -28.31 -14.10 -34.24
CA ILE A 930 -27.79 -13.39 -35.41
C ILE A 930 -26.28 -13.15 -35.27
N ALA A 931 -25.82 -12.67 -34.11
CA ALA A 931 -24.40 -12.44 -33.86
C ALA A 931 -23.57 -13.74 -33.90
N GLU A 932 -24.11 -14.86 -33.39
CA GLU A 932 -23.45 -16.16 -33.48
C GLU A 932 -23.37 -16.68 -34.94
N LYS A 933 -24.41 -16.43 -35.75
CA LYS A 933 -24.41 -16.73 -37.19
C LYS A 933 -23.37 -15.92 -37.95
N ILE A 934 -23.30 -14.61 -37.71
CA ILE A 934 -22.25 -13.72 -38.27
C ILE A 934 -20.86 -14.28 -37.92
N ARG A 935 -20.59 -14.52 -36.64
CA ARG A 935 -19.29 -15.03 -36.15
C ARG A 935 -18.86 -16.33 -36.82
N LYS A 936 -19.80 -17.24 -37.12
CA LYS A 936 -19.53 -18.52 -37.79
C LYS A 936 -19.18 -18.34 -39.26
N LEU A 937 -19.88 -17.44 -39.97
CA LEU A 937 -19.56 -17.08 -41.36
C LEU A 937 -18.19 -16.39 -41.43
N ASP A 938 -17.96 -15.37 -40.61
CA ASP A 938 -16.69 -14.64 -40.55
C ASP A 938 -15.52 -15.57 -40.26
N LYS A 939 -15.65 -16.50 -39.29
CA LYS A 939 -14.58 -17.45 -38.96
C LYS A 939 -14.28 -18.40 -40.12
N LEU A 940 -15.28 -18.98 -40.80
CA LEU A 940 -15.01 -19.87 -41.93
C LEU A 940 -14.47 -19.12 -43.15
N SER A 941 -14.97 -17.92 -43.46
CA SER A 941 -14.42 -17.05 -44.51
C SER A 941 -12.95 -16.68 -44.24
N LEU A 942 -12.61 -16.39 -42.98
CA LEU A 942 -11.25 -16.07 -42.54
C LEU A 942 -10.32 -17.30 -42.53
N ASP A 943 -10.78 -18.44 -42.01
CA ASP A 943 -10.02 -19.70 -42.04
C ASP A 943 -9.76 -20.14 -43.50
N LEU A 944 -10.72 -19.96 -44.41
CA LEU A 944 -10.53 -20.22 -45.85
C LEU A 944 -9.52 -19.25 -46.47
N ALA A 945 -9.65 -17.93 -46.23
CA ALA A 945 -8.69 -16.94 -46.72
C ALA A 945 -7.25 -17.20 -46.22
N LEU A 946 -7.09 -17.62 -44.96
CA LEU A 946 -5.79 -17.96 -44.37
C LEU A 946 -5.20 -19.25 -44.94
N ARG A 947 -6.02 -20.27 -45.27
CA ARG A 947 -5.56 -21.45 -46.05
C ARG A 947 -5.05 -21.00 -47.42
N GLY A 948 -5.84 -20.23 -48.17
CA GLY A 948 -5.46 -19.76 -49.50
C GLY A 948 -4.16 -18.96 -49.52
N ALA A 949 -3.97 -18.05 -48.56
CA ALA A 949 -2.71 -17.32 -48.40
C ALA A 949 -1.51 -18.26 -48.14
N ARG A 950 -1.71 -19.32 -47.34
CA ARG A 950 -0.70 -20.33 -47.01
C ARG A 950 -0.31 -21.18 -48.21
N ASP A 951 -1.28 -21.64 -49.00
CA ASP A 951 -1.06 -22.52 -50.14
C ASP A 951 -0.53 -21.78 -51.38
N PHE A 952 -0.92 -20.51 -51.56
CA PHE A 952 -0.27 -19.62 -52.53
C PHE A 952 1.20 -19.34 -52.13
N GLY A 953 1.46 -19.16 -50.83
CA GLY A 953 2.82 -19.02 -50.28
C GLY A 953 3.66 -20.31 -50.38
N GLY A 954 3.03 -21.48 -50.38
CA GLY A 954 3.67 -22.78 -50.60
C GLY A 954 4.09 -22.99 -52.05
N LYS A 955 3.16 -22.83 -53.00
CA LYS A 955 3.39 -23.04 -54.45
C LYS A 955 4.52 -22.15 -54.99
N ASN A 956 4.70 -20.93 -54.46
CA ASN A 956 5.68 -19.97 -54.97
C ASN A 956 7.14 -20.17 -54.49
N LYS A 957 7.44 -21.18 -53.65
CA LYS A 957 8.81 -21.48 -53.15
C LYS A 957 9.70 -22.29 -54.10
N LYS A 958 9.24 -22.63 -55.31
CA LYS A 958 10.02 -23.35 -56.35
C LYS A 958 10.38 -22.48 -57.57
N ALA A 959 10.70 -21.20 -57.37
CA ALA A 959 11.31 -20.35 -58.40
C ALA A 959 12.31 -19.33 -57.83
N GLY A 960 13.46 -19.15 -58.51
CA GLY A 960 14.31 -17.96 -58.40
C GLY A 960 15.11 -17.76 -57.09
N LYS A 961 16.36 -18.25 -57.05
CA LYS A 961 17.35 -17.87 -56.02
C LYS A 961 18.21 -16.71 -56.55
N ALA A 962 17.88 -15.46 -56.20
CA ALA A 962 18.60 -14.25 -56.63
C ALA A 962 18.95 -13.31 -55.45
N LYS A 963 19.93 -12.42 -55.63
CA LYS A 963 20.49 -11.56 -54.57
C LYS A 963 19.68 -10.27 -54.34
N SER A 964 19.90 -9.67 -53.17
CA SER A 964 19.22 -8.48 -52.65
C SER A 964 19.72 -7.14 -53.22
N LYS A 965 18.88 -6.11 -53.10
CA LYS A 965 19.30 -4.73 -52.81
C LYS A 965 18.19 -3.94 -52.10
N LYS A 966 18.57 -2.92 -51.33
CA LYS A 966 17.64 -1.92 -50.75
C LYS A 966 17.28 -0.87 -51.81
N GLY A 967 16.07 -0.32 -51.69
CA GLY A 967 15.56 0.88 -52.35
C GLY A 967 14.14 1.13 -51.83
N GLY A 968 13.70 2.38 -51.72
CA GLY A 968 12.38 2.69 -51.17
C GLY A 968 11.84 4.03 -51.67
N ALA A 969 10.53 4.07 -51.88
CA ALA A 969 9.65 5.22 -52.08
C ALA A 969 8.20 4.72 -51.87
N ALA A 970 7.24 5.62 -51.68
CA ALA A 970 5.82 5.27 -51.50
C ALA A 970 5.00 5.67 -52.73
N GLU A 971 3.95 4.91 -53.05
CA GLU A 971 2.89 5.25 -54.02
C GLU A 971 1.64 4.36 -53.78
N ASP A 972 0.51 4.70 -54.41
CA ASP A 972 -0.85 4.37 -53.92
C ASP A 972 -1.30 2.87 -53.90
N PRO A 973 -2.08 2.44 -52.89
CA PRO A 973 -2.45 1.04 -52.69
C PRO A 973 -3.86 0.64 -53.20
N ILE A 974 -4.29 1.06 -54.41
CA ILE A 974 -5.53 0.52 -55.04
C ILE A 974 -5.30 0.09 -56.50
N LYS A 975 -4.69 -1.10 -56.69
CA LYS A 975 -4.90 -1.98 -57.87
C LYS A 975 -4.31 -3.38 -57.65
N GLY A 976 -5.19 -4.39 -57.64
CA GLY A 976 -4.85 -5.81 -57.55
C GLY A 976 -5.01 -6.37 -56.13
N GLY A 977 -5.91 -7.35 -55.97
CA GLY A 977 -6.27 -7.92 -54.67
C GLY A 977 -5.16 -8.77 -54.04
N ARG A 978 -4.30 -8.13 -53.23
CA ARG A 978 -3.40 -8.79 -52.27
C ARG A 978 -3.39 -8.02 -50.97
N LEU A 979 -3.54 -8.76 -49.86
CA LEU A 979 -3.31 -8.24 -48.52
C LEU A 979 -1.80 -7.99 -48.32
N THR A 980 -1.44 -6.90 -47.67
CA THR A 980 -0.06 -6.63 -47.24
C THR A 980 0.33 -7.55 -46.06
N PRO A 981 1.64 -7.71 -45.75
CA PRO A 981 2.06 -8.45 -44.56
C PRO A 981 1.46 -7.89 -43.26
N GLU A 982 1.30 -6.57 -43.16
CA GLU A 982 0.72 -5.89 -42.00
C GLU A 982 -0.79 -6.18 -41.88
N GLN A 983 -1.53 -6.17 -43.00
CA GLN A 983 -2.94 -6.58 -43.03
C GLN A 983 -3.12 -8.06 -42.67
N LEU A 984 -2.17 -8.93 -43.06
CA LEU A 984 -2.17 -10.34 -42.65
C LEU A 984 -1.89 -10.49 -41.14
N GLU A 985 -1.02 -9.66 -40.57
CA GLU A 985 -0.74 -9.66 -39.13
C GLU A 985 -1.92 -9.08 -38.31
N GLU A 986 -2.61 -8.06 -38.81
CA GLU A 986 -3.86 -7.54 -38.24
C GLU A 986 -5.00 -8.59 -38.28
N LEU A 987 -5.13 -9.32 -39.39
CA LEU A 987 -6.07 -10.44 -39.51
C LEU A 987 -5.74 -11.57 -38.51
N LEU A 988 -4.46 -11.90 -38.34
CA LEU A 988 -4.01 -12.88 -37.35
C LEU A 988 -4.19 -12.39 -35.89
N ALA A 989 -4.18 -11.08 -35.64
CA ALA A 989 -4.57 -10.51 -34.35
C ALA A 989 -6.09 -10.65 -34.09
N LYS A 990 -6.93 -10.38 -35.11
CA LYS A 990 -8.38 -10.61 -35.06
C LYS A 990 -8.74 -12.07 -34.82
N VAL A 991 -8.02 -13.03 -35.42
CA VAL A 991 -8.22 -14.48 -35.12
C VAL A 991 -8.04 -14.77 -33.64
N LYS A 992 -7.01 -14.20 -32.99
CA LYS A 992 -6.73 -14.45 -31.56
C LYS A 992 -7.85 -13.90 -30.66
N SER A 993 -8.26 -12.64 -30.86
CA SER A 993 -9.36 -12.07 -30.07
C SER A 993 -10.69 -12.83 -30.26
N MET A 994 -10.93 -13.40 -31.45
CA MET A 994 -12.10 -14.24 -31.73
C MET A 994 -12.09 -15.62 -31.06
N ASP A 995 -10.97 -16.11 -30.53
CA ASP A 995 -10.91 -17.38 -29.77
C ASP A 995 -10.74 -17.17 -28.25
N ASP A 996 -10.26 -16.01 -27.78
CA ASP A 996 -10.14 -15.72 -26.33
C ASP A 996 -11.49 -15.55 -25.60
N GLU A 997 -12.57 -15.15 -26.29
CA GLU A 997 -13.93 -15.09 -25.72
C GLU A 997 -14.50 -16.47 -25.29
N LYS A 998 -13.80 -17.59 -25.55
CA LYS A 998 -14.23 -18.94 -25.15
C LYS A 998 -14.06 -19.27 -23.66
N LYS A 999 -13.58 -18.34 -22.82
CA LYS A 999 -13.47 -18.54 -21.36
C LYS A 999 -14.68 -17.94 -20.63
N PRO A 1000 -15.69 -18.74 -20.20
CA PRO A 1000 -16.71 -18.26 -19.29
C PRO A 1000 -16.09 -18.09 -17.90
N GLY A 1001 -15.67 -16.86 -17.59
CA GLY A 1001 -15.52 -16.44 -16.20
C GLY A 1001 -16.88 -16.50 -15.52
N LYS A 1002 -17.00 -17.27 -14.44
CA LYS A 1002 -17.96 -16.93 -13.40
C LYS A 1002 -17.47 -15.63 -12.79
N ASP A 1003 -18.11 -14.52 -13.12
CA ASP A 1003 -18.74 -13.62 -12.15
C ASP A 1003 -19.68 -12.68 -12.90
N GLY A 1004 -20.84 -12.39 -12.32
CA GLY A 1004 -21.96 -11.77 -13.02
C GLY A 1004 -22.20 -10.34 -12.58
N GLU A 1005 -21.52 -9.38 -13.22
CA GLU A 1005 -21.70 -7.96 -12.93
C GLU A 1005 -21.70 -7.14 -14.22
N LYS A 1006 -22.66 -6.21 -14.36
CA LYS A 1006 -22.76 -5.35 -15.53
C LYS A 1006 -21.86 -4.12 -15.34
N LYS A 1007 -20.91 -3.93 -16.26
CA LYS A 1007 -20.33 -2.60 -16.49
C LYS A 1007 -21.31 -1.80 -17.34
N ASP A 1008 -22.05 -0.89 -16.71
CA ASP A 1008 -22.74 0.17 -17.44
C ASP A 1008 -21.69 1.22 -17.88
N GLU A 1009 -21.70 1.59 -19.17
CA GLU A 1009 -20.80 2.60 -19.70
C GLU A 1009 -21.23 3.99 -19.25
N LYS A 1010 -20.36 4.70 -18.50
CA LYS A 1010 -20.53 6.12 -18.25
C LYS A 1010 -20.42 6.91 -19.56
N ARG A 1011 -21.56 7.27 -20.15
CA ARG A 1011 -21.62 8.45 -21.02
C ARG A 1011 -21.32 9.69 -20.17
N GLY A 1012 -20.49 10.59 -20.72
CA GLY A 1012 -20.23 11.88 -20.10
C GLY A 1012 -21.47 12.78 -20.14
N HIS A 1013 -21.57 13.65 -19.16
CA HIS A 1013 -22.38 14.87 -19.22
C HIS A 1013 -21.49 16.00 -18.73
N ASP A 1014 -21.48 17.09 -19.48
CA ASP A 1014 -20.72 18.30 -19.16
C ASP A 1014 -21.42 19.15 -18.09
N GLU A 1015 -20.62 19.97 -17.41
CA GLU A 1015 -20.93 21.21 -16.69
C GLU A 1015 -22.40 21.49 -16.28
N LEU A 1016 -22.70 21.31 -14.99
CA LEU A 1016 -23.08 22.40 -14.05
C LEU A 1016 -23.08 21.96 -12.58
#